data_AF-I4HFJ7-F1
#
_entry.id   AF-I4HFJ7-F1
#
_cell.length_a   1.000
_cell.length_b   1.000
_cell.length_c   1.000
_cell.angle_alpha   90.00
_cell.angle_beta   90.00
_cell.angle_gamma   90.00
#
_symmetry.space_group_name_H-M   'P 1'
#
loop_
_entity.id
_entity.type
_entity.pdbx_description
1 polymer ?
#
loop_
_entity_poly.entity_id
_entity_poly.type
_entity_poly.pdbx_seq_one_letter_code
_entity_poly.pdbx_strand_id
1 'polypeptide(L)'
;MVASLESSLVRIYKQRQNKDDKIEIVGAGFLISSEYLITCAHVVNQSIGEKDVTSTKKPTDIIECDFPIIASGKSLEATVEVWHPVKFNSNDPQDIAILKLKDSVPSQAQPVSLITSEIGDLSDHNYKAYGFSRDGGVWSDGKIIGHIANNKIQIEDNKSTGYAVEGGFSGTAIWDEQLGGVVGMAVSADKEKLVAKSAFFIPSNVLLKAWDKLLYIAQVEGRIPRIISLLRCIFENKSYQDQLNTASENLRIEVRDHLVDLPRKIPSSWSDFIEILYQLDERHFTYTSQSKFSWLEIFIGYLVIQLNSTDALAKLLKEWLKKYQTKWEVLINTLENNLKHRSLNTAQKSTNKNPCLFVTLTEENKSLMLRAWIVKDIDNYHPTEKEPQKRGEYQSLTPSEGISLGNHLQENELINHLKKFKRESENICQSSLEKVQFFLPYRFIEKEIKPIDLFSIDEVATATGCDPHHWGVDHEIIMRFSERITAENINNQQSYLWMKKCQLFRNIQQQNLTQILKCEEEIKKLIESNNQQTVILKKTLANNDHPNKILKYHKFNNVIGSRLTNLSQENSLELKNILAILYETGIPLSLWIRPDANQELNCQEKLDPICQCPLEKLPEIIKNQRSAAWLEDNHIGNHLSLLWDDYQLVPPNYPLLMP
;
A
#
# COMPACT_ATOMS: atom_id res chain seq x y z
N MET A 1 3.39 -25.00 -34.89
CA MET A 1 3.97 -24.16 -35.96
C MET A 1 4.29 -22.83 -35.32
N VAL A 2 5.55 -22.38 -35.40
CA VAL A 2 5.91 -21.02 -34.99
C VAL A 2 5.19 -20.06 -35.94
N ALA A 3 4.48 -19.06 -35.41
CA ALA A 3 3.82 -18.06 -36.25
C ALA A 3 4.87 -17.35 -37.11
N SER A 4 4.72 -17.43 -38.44
CA SER A 4 5.62 -16.74 -39.36
C SER A 4 5.07 -15.34 -39.62
N LEU A 5 5.91 -14.29 -39.51
CA LEU A 5 5.54 -12.89 -39.73
C LEU A 5 4.71 -12.71 -41.01
N GLU A 6 5.07 -13.43 -42.06
CA GLU A 6 4.42 -13.49 -43.38
C GLU A 6 2.91 -13.75 -43.34
N SER A 7 2.45 -14.57 -42.39
CA SER A 7 1.05 -14.98 -42.26
C SER A 7 0.18 -13.95 -41.53
N SER A 8 0.81 -12.90 -41.00
CA SER A 8 0.13 -11.86 -40.21
C SER A 8 0.04 -10.52 -40.93
N LEU A 9 0.90 -10.29 -41.94
CA LEU A 9 1.06 -9.00 -42.60
C LEU A 9 -0.13 -8.68 -43.49
N VAL A 10 -0.59 -7.42 -43.41
CA VAL A 10 -1.64 -6.89 -44.26
C VAL A 10 -1.20 -5.64 -45.02
N ARG A 11 -1.74 -5.46 -46.22
CA ARG A 11 -1.68 -4.18 -46.95
C ARG A 11 -2.93 -3.38 -46.64
N ILE A 12 -2.77 -2.07 -46.48
CA ILE A 12 -3.89 -1.15 -46.31
C ILE A 12 -4.02 -0.30 -47.56
N TYR A 13 -5.25 -0.23 -48.08
CA TYR A 13 -5.57 0.44 -49.32
C TYR A 13 -6.20 1.80 -49.08
N LYS A 14 -5.96 2.71 -50.02
CA LYS A 14 -6.77 3.91 -50.14
C LYS A 14 -8.18 3.54 -50.58
N GLN A 15 -9.16 4.14 -49.94
CA GLN A 15 -10.56 3.98 -50.24
C GLN A 15 -10.81 4.42 -51.69
N ARG A 16 -11.46 3.54 -52.43
CA ARG A 16 -11.79 3.75 -53.84
C ARG A 16 -13.19 4.34 -53.95
N GLN A 17 -13.40 5.21 -54.92
CA GLN A 17 -14.74 5.72 -55.22
C GLN A 17 -15.52 4.74 -56.10
N ASN A 18 -14.82 4.03 -56.98
CA ASN A 18 -15.36 3.00 -57.87
C ASN A 18 -14.55 1.71 -57.79
N LYS A 19 -15.19 0.56 -58.05
CA LYS A 19 -14.52 -0.76 -58.04
C LYS A 19 -13.38 -0.89 -59.06
N ASP A 20 -13.43 -0.12 -60.14
CA ASP A 20 -12.44 -0.11 -61.21
C ASP A 20 -11.27 0.86 -60.97
N ASP A 21 -11.32 1.64 -59.88
CA ASP A 21 -10.22 2.54 -59.53
C ASP A 21 -8.94 1.74 -59.22
N LYS A 22 -7.80 2.30 -59.62
CA LYS A 22 -6.49 1.69 -59.36
C LYS A 22 -6.29 1.53 -57.85
N ILE A 23 -5.87 0.34 -57.44
CA ILE A 23 -5.50 0.04 -56.05
C ILE A 23 -4.25 0.86 -55.70
N GLU A 24 -4.36 1.67 -54.65
CA GLU A 24 -3.25 2.46 -54.09
C GLU A 24 -2.97 1.94 -52.67
N ILE A 25 -1.74 1.52 -52.40
CA ILE A 25 -1.31 1.05 -51.08
C ILE A 25 -0.81 2.26 -50.29
N VAL A 26 -1.37 2.49 -49.11
CA VAL A 26 -1.00 3.62 -48.25
C VAL A 26 -0.12 3.20 -47.07
N GLY A 27 -0.12 1.92 -46.73
CA GLY A 27 0.71 1.40 -45.65
C GLY A 27 0.49 -0.09 -45.39
N ALA A 28 0.98 -0.52 -44.24
CA ALA A 28 0.95 -1.90 -43.78
C ALA A 28 0.21 -2.00 -42.44
N GLY A 29 -0.09 -3.23 -42.06
CA GLY A 29 -0.51 -3.60 -40.72
C GLY A 29 -0.13 -5.04 -40.43
N PHE A 30 -0.45 -5.51 -39.23
CA PHE A 30 -0.26 -6.93 -38.89
C PHE A 30 -1.33 -7.44 -37.93
N LEU A 31 -1.61 -8.74 -38.04
CA LEU A 31 -2.60 -9.45 -37.26
C LEU A 31 -2.10 -9.75 -35.85
N ILE A 32 -2.90 -9.36 -34.86
CA ILE A 32 -2.60 -9.59 -33.42
C ILE A 32 -3.57 -10.57 -32.76
N SER A 33 -4.71 -10.85 -33.38
CA SER A 33 -5.69 -11.86 -32.95
C SER A 33 -6.56 -12.25 -34.15
N SER A 34 -7.52 -13.16 -34.02
CA SER A 34 -8.42 -13.52 -35.12
C SER A 34 -9.33 -12.38 -35.62
N GLU A 35 -9.44 -11.28 -34.86
CA GLU A 35 -10.37 -10.18 -35.15
C GLU A 35 -9.70 -8.81 -35.29
N TYR A 36 -8.43 -8.67 -34.88
CA TYR A 36 -7.81 -7.34 -34.74
C TYR A 36 -6.46 -7.23 -35.45
N LEU A 37 -6.26 -6.08 -36.10
CA LEU A 37 -5.03 -5.65 -36.76
C LEU A 37 -4.48 -4.40 -36.05
N ILE A 38 -3.15 -4.23 -36.06
CA ILE A 38 -2.49 -2.98 -35.65
C ILE A 38 -1.91 -2.27 -36.88
N THR A 39 -2.01 -0.95 -36.93
CA THR A 39 -1.36 -0.08 -37.92
C THR A 39 -1.13 1.33 -37.35
N CYS A 40 -0.53 2.23 -38.13
CA CYS A 40 -0.36 3.64 -37.78
C CYS A 40 -1.65 4.43 -37.98
N ALA A 41 -1.91 5.40 -37.11
CA ALA A 41 -3.08 6.28 -37.25
C ALA A 41 -3.01 7.11 -38.55
N HIS A 42 -1.81 7.59 -38.93
CA HIS A 42 -1.67 8.34 -40.17
C HIS A 42 -1.95 7.49 -41.42
N VAL A 43 -1.70 6.17 -41.39
CA VAL A 43 -2.03 5.25 -42.49
C VAL A 43 -3.54 5.14 -42.65
N VAL A 44 -4.29 5.10 -41.53
CA VAL A 44 -5.76 5.12 -41.56
C VAL A 44 -6.27 6.43 -42.16
N ASN A 45 -5.75 7.59 -41.73
CA ASN A 45 -6.13 8.88 -42.32
C ASN A 45 -5.85 8.93 -43.83
N GLN A 46 -4.69 8.43 -44.27
CA GLN A 46 -4.36 8.33 -45.70
C GLN A 46 -5.31 7.37 -46.43
N SER A 47 -5.69 6.26 -45.80
CA SER A 47 -6.59 5.28 -46.40
C SER A 47 -7.96 5.88 -46.71
N ILE A 48 -8.51 6.72 -45.83
CA ILE A 48 -9.81 7.38 -46.04
C ILE A 48 -9.71 8.68 -46.88
N GLY A 49 -8.51 9.01 -47.37
CA GLY A 49 -8.28 10.23 -48.15
C GLY A 49 -8.35 11.53 -47.33
N GLU A 50 -8.15 11.47 -46.01
CA GLU A 50 -8.07 12.66 -45.15
C GLU A 50 -6.85 13.51 -45.56
N LYS A 51 -7.08 14.82 -45.73
CA LYS A 51 -6.03 15.75 -46.19
C LYS A 51 -5.00 16.00 -45.09
N ASP A 52 -5.47 16.08 -43.85
CA ASP A 52 -4.62 16.17 -42.67
C ASP A 52 -4.37 14.77 -42.08
N VAL A 53 -3.24 14.17 -42.44
CA VAL A 53 -2.85 12.83 -41.94
C VAL A 53 -2.64 12.79 -40.42
N THR A 54 -2.56 13.95 -39.76
CA THR A 54 -2.48 14.08 -38.29
C THR A 54 -3.82 14.38 -37.63
N SER A 55 -4.92 14.33 -38.39
CA SER A 55 -6.28 14.57 -37.89
C SER A 55 -6.56 13.76 -36.62
N THR A 56 -7.09 14.44 -35.61
CA THR A 56 -7.43 13.85 -34.31
C THR A 56 -8.81 13.20 -34.30
N LYS A 57 -9.64 13.47 -35.31
CA LYS A 57 -10.99 12.91 -35.42
C LYS A 57 -10.90 11.40 -35.67
N LYS A 58 -11.52 10.60 -34.79
CA LYS A 58 -11.59 9.14 -34.97
C LYS A 58 -12.36 8.80 -36.27
N PRO A 59 -11.75 8.08 -37.23
CA PRO A 59 -12.44 7.64 -38.43
C PRO A 59 -13.58 6.67 -38.14
N THR A 60 -14.66 6.78 -38.91
CA THR A 60 -15.82 5.84 -38.87
C THR A 60 -15.94 5.03 -40.16
N ASP A 61 -15.11 5.36 -41.14
CA ASP A 61 -15.09 4.80 -42.47
C ASP A 61 -14.56 3.35 -42.48
N ILE A 62 -14.80 2.68 -43.60
CA ILE A 62 -14.31 1.32 -43.84
C ILE A 62 -12.88 1.37 -44.34
N ILE A 63 -12.03 0.61 -43.67
CA ILE A 63 -10.64 0.43 -44.05
C ILE A 63 -10.54 -0.87 -44.85
N GLU A 64 -10.16 -0.77 -46.12
CA GLU A 64 -9.90 -1.93 -46.98
C GLU A 64 -8.47 -2.44 -46.77
N CYS A 65 -8.33 -3.74 -46.57
CA CYS A 65 -7.03 -4.39 -46.43
C CYS A 65 -7.02 -5.80 -47.03
N ASP A 66 -5.85 -6.38 -47.26
CA ASP A 66 -5.73 -7.79 -47.61
C ASP A 66 -4.48 -8.44 -47.00
N PHE A 67 -4.43 -9.77 -47.07
CA PHE A 67 -3.26 -10.56 -46.71
C PHE A 67 -2.51 -10.98 -47.98
N PRO A 68 -1.54 -10.17 -48.47
CA PRO A 68 -0.91 -10.40 -49.77
C PRO A 68 -0.18 -11.74 -49.89
N ILE A 69 0.46 -12.20 -48.82
CA ILE A 69 1.34 -13.38 -48.90
C ILE A 69 0.53 -14.68 -48.87
N ILE A 70 -0.55 -14.71 -48.10
CA ILE A 70 -1.32 -15.94 -47.85
C ILE A 70 -2.68 -15.97 -48.56
N ALA A 71 -3.23 -14.82 -48.95
CA ALA A 71 -4.56 -14.72 -49.57
C ALA A 71 -4.65 -13.49 -50.49
N SER A 72 -3.67 -13.31 -51.39
CA SER A 72 -3.62 -12.20 -52.34
C SER A 72 -4.95 -12.06 -53.12
N GLY A 73 -5.47 -10.83 -53.18
CA GLY A 73 -6.65 -10.50 -53.99
C GLY A 73 -8.00 -10.65 -53.28
N LYS A 74 -8.03 -11.15 -52.03
CA LYS A 74 -9.24 -11.11 -51.19
C LYS A 74 -9.19 -9.87 -50.28
N SER A 75 -9.96 -8.84 -50.64
CA SER A 75 -10.13 -7.66 -49.79
C SER A 75 -10.98 -7.98 -48.57
N LEU A 76 -10.63 -7.41 -47.43
CA LEU A 76 -11.32 -7.48 -46.15
C LEU A 76 -11.64 -6.06 -45.67
N GLU A 77 -12.78 -5.93 -45.00
CA GLU A 77 -13.20 -4.68 -44.39
C GLU A 77 -12.85 -4.64 -42.90
N ALA A 78 -12.37 -3.49 -42.43
CA ALA A 78 -12.12 -3.23 -41.03
C ALA A 78 -12.64 -1.85 -40.59
N THR A 79 -12.85 -1.67 -39.29
CA THR A 79 -13.22 -0.39 -38.67
C THR A 79 -12.28 -0.04 -37.52
N VAL A 80 -12.12 1.25 -37.21
CA VAL A 80 -11.23 1.70 -36.14
C VAL A 80 -11.83 1.42 -34.75
N GLU A 81 -11.25 0.48 -34.01
CA GLU A 81 -11.60 0.18 -32.62
C GLU A 81 -10.92 1.17 -31.67
N VAL A 82 -9.59 1.29 -31.77
CA VAL A 82 -8.76 2.16 -30.93
C VAL A 82 -8.07 3.21 -31.80
N TRP A 83 -8.06 4.45 -31.32
CA TRP A 83 -7.56 5.60 -32.05
C TRP A 83 -6.68 6.49 -31.18
N HIS A 84 -5.37 6.46 -31.45
CA HIS A 84 -4.38 7.38 -30.88
C HIS A 84 -3.72 8.15 -32.03
N PRO A 85 -4.22 9.35 -32.37
CA PRO A 85 -3.68 10.15 -33.47
C PRO A 85 -2.27 10.64 -33.17
N VAL A 86 -1.59 11.20 -34.18
CA VAL A 86 -0.31 11.89 -33.98
C VAL A 86 -0.52 13.10 -33.07
N LYS A 87 0.24 13.20 -31.97
CA LYS A 87 0.21 14.32 -31.04
C LYS A 87 1.62 14.85 -30.80
N PHE A 88 1.92 16.02 -31.34
CA PHE A 88 3.20 16.67 -31.10
C PHE A 88 3.34 17.05 -29.61
N ASN A 89 4.52 16.83 -29.04
CA ASN A 89 4.90 17.20 -27.66
C ASN A 89 4.16 16.47 -26.52
N SER A 90 3.71 15.23 -26.74
CA SER A 90 3.24 14.34 -25.66
C SER A 90 4.04 13.04 -25.60
N ASN A 91 4.20 12.53 -24.38
CA ASN A 91 4.72 11.17 -24.11
C ASN A 91 3.60 10.12 -24.07
N ASP A 92 2.35 10.48 -24.37
CA ASP A 92 1.26 9.52 -24.50
C ASP A 92 1.45 8.62 -25.73
N PRO A 93 0.85 7.42 -25.75
CA PRO A 93 0.74 6.62 -26.96
C PRO A 93 0.14 7.44 -28.11
N GLN A 94 0.79 7.42 -29.27
CA GLN A 94 0.41 8.22 -30.44
C GLN A 94 0.78 7.51 -31.74
N ASP A 95 0.10 7.91 -32.81
CA ASP A 95 0.21 7.31 -34.15
C ASP A 95 -0.10 5.80 -34.16
N ILE A 96 -1.10 5.37 -33.39
CA ILE A 96 -1.51 3.97 -33.25
C ILE A 96 -3.01 3.87 -33.57
N ALA A 97 -3.35 2.94 -34.46
CA ALA A 97 -4.72 2.54 -34.72
C ALA A 97 -4.85 1.03 -34.60
N ILE A 98 -5.92 0.59 -33.94
CA ILE A 98 -6.29 -0.82 -33.88
C ILE A 98 -7.57 -0.99 -34.65
N LEU A 99 -7.52 -1.86 -35.67
CA LEU A 99 -8.62 -2.11 -36.56
C LEU A 99 -9.31 -3.41 -36.17
N LYS A 100 -10.64 -3.40 -36.10
CA LYS A 100 -11.46 -4.59 -35.96
C LYS A 100 -11.93 -5.06 -37.34
N LEU A 101 -11.58 -6.28 -37.71
CA LEU A 101 -12.03 -6.91 -38.93
C LEU A 101 -13.53 -7.24 -38.85
N LYS A 102 -14.25 -6.95 -39.94
CA LYS A 102 -15.64 -7.37 -40.11
C LYS A 102 -15.74 -8.79 -40.65
N ASP A 103 -14.79 -9.15 -41.50
CA ASP A 103 -14.71 -10.45 -42.15
C ASP A 103 -13.86 -11.42 -41.35
N SER A 104 -14.11 -12.73 -41.50
CA SER A 104 -13.21 -13.75 -40.96
C SER A 104 -11.88 -13.75 -41.71
N VAL A 105 -10.78 -13.83 -40.94
CA VAL A 105 -9.43 -13.97 -41.50
C VAL A 105 -9.29 -15.24 -42.35
N PRO A 106 -8.41 -15.25 -43.37
CA PRO A 106 -8.04 -16.47 -44.10
C PRO A 106 -7.57 -17.57 -43.15
N SER A 107 -7.80 -18.84 -43.49
CA SER A 107 -7.44 -19.97 -42.61
C SER A 107 -5.94 -20.10 -42.34
N GLN A 108 -5.12 -19.60 -43.26
CA GLN A 108 -3.65 -19.55 -43.12
C GLN A 108 -3.16 -18.37 -42.29
N ALA A 109 -4.03 -17.40 -41.95
CA ALA A 109 -3.62 -16.23 -41.20
C ALA A 109 -3.32 -16.61 -39.75
N GLN A 110 -2.18 -16.15 -39.23
CA GLN A 110 -1.78 -16.39 -37.84
C GLN A 110 -1.43 -15.06 -37.18
N PRO A 111 -1.95 -14.78 -35.98
CA PRO A 111 -1.52 -13.66 -35.17
C PRO A 111 -0.02 -13.71 -34.85
N VAL A 112 0.63 -12.54 -34.79
CA VAL A 112 2.00 -12.43 -34.28
C VAL A 112 2.06 -12.57 -32.76
N SER A 113 3.24 -12.96 -32.27
CA SER A 113 3.60 -12.81 -30.87
C SER A 113 4.27 -11.45 -30.65
N LEU A 114 3.64 -10.59 -29.84
CA LEU A 114 4.20 -9.30 -29.42
C LEU A 114 5.17 -9.52 -28.26
N ILE A 115 6.42 -9.09 -28.42
CA ILE A 115 7.45 -9.21 -27.38
C ILE A 115 7.69 -7.85 -26.74
N THR A 116 7.56 -7.80 -25.42
CA THR A 116 7.90 -6.63 -24.59
C THR A 116 9.31 -6.77 -24.03
N SER A 117 10.05 -5.66 -24.03
CA SER A 117 11.44 -5.57 -23.61
C SER A 117 11.70 -4.27 -22.83
N GLU A 118 12.73 -4.25 -21.99
CA GLU A 118 13.13 -3.05 -21.25
C GLU A 118 13.99 -2.12 -22.11
N ILE A 119 14.17 -0.88 -21.61
CA ILE A 119 15.00 0.12 -22.28
C ILE A 119 16.44 -0.38 -22.34
N GLY A 120 16.92 -0.63 -23.56
CA GLY A 120 18.29 -1.08 -23.84
C GLY A 120 18.42 -2.58 -24.16
N ASP A 121 17.42 -3.40 -23.84
CA ASP A 121 17.46 -4.86 -24.07
C ASP A 121 17.55 -5.24 -25.56
N LEU A 122 17.05 -4.38 -26.44
CA LEU A 122 17.03 -4.63 -27.88
C LEU A 122 18.24 -4.04 -28.61
N SER A 123 19.15 -3.35 -27.92
CA SER A 123 20.28 -2.71 -28.60
C SER A 123 21.16 -3.76 -29.28
N ASP A 124 21.60 -3.47 -30.51
CA ASP A 124 22.36 -4.38 -31.38
C ASP A 124 21.63 -5.64 -31.87
N HIS A 125 20.34 -5.82 -31.54
CA HIS A 125 19.55 -6.91 -32.11
C HIS A 125 19.29 -6.70 -33.61
N ASN A 126 19.08 -7.81 -34.32
CA ASN A 126 18.78 -7.78 -35.75
C ASN A 126 17.28 -7.74 -35.92
N TYR A 127 16.81 -6.82 -36.76
CA TYR A 127 15.40 -6.75 -37.11
C TYR A 127 15.13 -7.20 -38.55
N LYS A 128 13.90 -7.64 -38.79
CA LYS A 128 13.27 -7.77 -40.10
C LYS A 128 11.94 -7.06 -40.14
N ALA A 129 11.65 -6.41 -41.25
CA ALA A 129 10.38 -5.76 -41.53
C ALA A 129 9.98 -6.02 -42.98
N TYR A 130 8.69 -6.21 -43.25
CA TYR A 130 8.18 -6.36 -44.61
C TYR A 130 7.23 -5.21 -44.92
N GLY A 131 7.60 -4.37 -45.89
CA GLY A 131 6.82 -3.20 -46.27
C GLY A 131 6.31 -3.28 -47.69
N PHE A 132 5.38 -2.40 -48.02
CA PHE A 132 4.71 -2.35 -49.33
C PHE A 132 5.03 -1.07 -50.08
N SER A 133 6.31 -0.67 -50.11
CA SER A 133 6.78 0.40 -51.00
C SER A 133 6.65 0.04 -52.50
N ARG A 134 6.33 -1.23 -52.78
CA ARG A 134 6.05 -1.83 -54.09
C ARG A 134 4.87 -2.79 -53.94
N ASP A 135 4.13 -3.04 -55.03
CA ASP A 135 2.92 -3.88 -55.01
C ASP A 135 3.10 -5.25 -54.34
N GLY A 136 4.20 -5.95 -54.65
CA GLY A 136 4.52 -7.26 -54.07
C GLY A 136 5.09 -7.21 -52.65
N GLY A 137 5.45 -6.03 -52.16
CA GLY A 137 6.19 -5.82 -50.93
C GLY A 137 7.68 -6.20 -51.01
N VAL A 138 8.42 -5.84 -49.97
CA VAL A 138 9.87 -6.06 -49.88
C VAL A 138 10.35 -6.16 -48.44
N TRP A 139 11.36 -7.00 -48.21
CA TRP A 139 12.04 -7.13 -46.92
C TRP A 139 13.04 -5.99 -46.71
N SER A 140 13.04 -5.47 -45.48
CA SER A 140 14.08 -4.63 -44.90
C SER A 140 14.65 -5.34 -43.67
N ASP A 141 15.97 -5.27 -43.49
CA ASP A 141 16.66 -5.84 -42.35
C ASP A 141 17.80 -4.93 -41.90
N GLY A 142 18.20 -5.02 -40.64
CA GLY A 142 19.24 -4.17 -40.08
C GLY A 142 19.37 -4.32 -38.58
N LYS A 143 19.85 -3.27 -37.90
CA LYS A 143 20.06 -3.26 -36.45
C LYS A 143 19.09 -2.34 -35.72
N ILE A 144 18.72 -2.76 -34.51
CA ILE A 144 18.08 -1.92 -33.52
C ILE A 144 19.16 -1.13 -32.77
N ILE A 145 19.05 0.20 -32.77
CA ILE A 145 20.05 1.09 -32.19
C ILE A 145 19.72 1.40 -30.73
N GLY A 146 18.57 2.03 -30.49
CA GLY A 146 18.17 2.43 -29.15
C GLY A 146 17.00 3.41 -29.11
N HIS A 147 16.59 3.75 -27.89
CA HIS A 147 15.47 4.65 -27.65
C HIS A 147 15.78 6.10 -28.04
N ILE A 148 14.76 6.77 -28.57
CA ILE A 148 14.75 8.21 -28.84
C ILE A 148 13.51 8.85 -28.21
N ALA A 149 13.41 10.18 -28.28
CA ALA A 149 12.25 10.92 -27.77
C ALA A 149 10.92 10.43 -28.36
N ASN A 150 9.81 10.72 -27.67
CA ASN A 150 8.44 10.37 -28.05
C ASN A 150 8.16 8.87 -28.16
N ASN A 151 8.73 8.07 -27.24
CA ASN A 151 8.50 6.62 -27.13
C ASN A 151 8.79 5.84 -28.42
N LYS A 152 9.86 6.20 -29.13
CA LYS A 152 10.29 5.52 -30.37
C LYS A 152 11.66 4.89 -30.18
N ILE A 153 11.94 3.86 -30.96
CA ILE A 153 13.26 3.22 -31.05
C ILE A 153 13.79 3.38 -32.48
N GLN A 154 15.05 3.78 -32.60
CA GLN A 154 15.74 3.92 -33.87
C GLN A 154 16.25 2.57 -34.37
N ILE A 155 16.08 2.34 -35.67
CA ILE A 155 16.64 1.22 -36.42
C ILE A 155 17.47 1.77 -37.58
N GLU A 156 18.52 1.04 -37.94
CA GLU A 156 19.39 1.39 -39.06
C GLU A 156 19.61 0.21 -39.99
N ASP A 157 19.55 0.46 -41.29
CA ASP A 157 20.01 -0.48 -42.31
C ASP A 157 21.56 -0.48 -42.33
N ASN A 158 22.15 -1.66 -42.11
CA ASN A 158 23.58 -1.85 -41.99
C ASN A 158 24.26 -2.24 -43.33
N LYS A 159 23.52 -2.41 -44.43
CA LYS A 159 24.07 -2.84 -45.73
C LYS A 159 24.31 -1.67 -46.67
N SER A 160 25.32 -1.79 -47.54
CA SER A 160 25.53 -0.86 -48.66
C SER A 160 24.48 -1.02 -49.77
N THR A 161 23.85 -2.20 -49.87
CA THR A 161 22.80 -2.56 -50.82
C THR A 161 21.63 -3.25 -50.09
N GLY A 162 20.40 -2.78 -50.27
CA GLY A 162 19.22 -3.26 -49.57
C GLY A 162 18.08 -2.23 -49.64
N TYR A 163 16.92 -2.57 -49.08
CA TYR A 163 15.80 -1.63 -48.93
C TYR A 163 15.73 -1.17 -47.48
N ALA A 164 15.82 0.14 -47.27
CA ALA A 164 15.56 0.75 -45.97
C ALA A 164 14.05 0.84 -45.71
N VAL A 165 13.67 0.95 -44.44
CA VAL A 165 12.29 1.24 -44.04
C VAL A 165 11.90 2.63 -44.56
N GLU A 166 11.02 2.67 -45.55
CA GLU A 166 10.61 3.87 -46.30
C GLU A 166 9.07 4.03 -46.39
N GLY A 167 8.59 4.93 -47.25
CA GLY A 167 7.15 5.05 -47.53
C GLY A 167 6.55 3.71 -47.97
N GLY A 168 5.46 3.29 -47.31
CA GLY A 168 4.85 1.95 -47.51
C GLY A 168 5.23 0.91 -46.45
N PHE A 169 6.19 1.20 -45.56
CA PHE A 169 6.46 0.38 -44.38
C PHE A 169 5.66 0.80 -43.14
N SER A 170 5.11 2.02 -43.10
CA SER A 170 4.34 2.51 -41.94
C SER A 170 3.25 1.52 -41.55
N GLY A 171 3.22 1.16 -40.26
CA GLY A 171 2.29 0.20 -39.69
C GLY A 171 2.74 -1.26 -39.77
N THR A 172 3.85 -1.59 -40.44
CA THR A 172 4.36 -2.97 -40.47
C THR A 172 4.97 -3.38 -39.13
N ALA A 173 5.04 -4.68 -38.88
CA ALA A 173 5.68 -5.23 -37.70
C ALA A 173 7.22 -5.24 -37.82
N ILE A 174 7.89 -4.89 -36.73
CA ILE A 174 9.34 -5.06 -36.55
C ILE A 174 9.56 -6.40 -35.84
N TRP A 175 10.07 -7.38 -36.58
CA TRP A 175 10.43 -8.70 -36.07
C TRP A 175 11.87 -8.71 -35.56
N ASP A 176 12.08 -9.17 -34.34
CA ASP A 176 13.40 -9.38 -33.76
C ASP A 176 13.85 -10.83 -34.00
N GLU A 177 14.98 -11.02 -34.67
CA GLU A 177 15.46 -12.37 -35.04
C GLU A 177 15.93 -13.19 -33.84
N GLN A 178 16.46 -12.52 -32.81
CA GLN A 178 16.97 -13.14 -31.60
C GLN A 178 15.83 -13.62 -30.69
N LEU A 179 14.77 -12.82 -30.56
CA LEU A 179 13.61 -13.08 -29.71
C LEU A 179 12.53 -13.88 -30.43
N GLY A 180 12.52 -13.89 -31.77
CA GLY A 180 11.58 -14.67 -32.57
C GLY A 180 10.14 -14.15 -32.51
N GLY A 181 9.97 -12.83 -32.48
CA GLY A 181 8.65 -12.19 -32.45
C GLY A 181 8.69 -10.69 -32.70
N VAL A 182 7.52 -10.04 -32.59
CA VAL A 182 7.35 -8.62 -32.94
C VAL A 182 7.64 -7.72 -31.74
N VAL A 183 8.68 -6.89 -31.85
CA VAL A 183 9.10 -5.94 -30.80
C VAL A 183 8.50 -4.55 -30.96
N GLY A 184 7.79 -4.30 -32.06
CA GLY A 184 7.03 -3.06 -32.25
C GLY A 184 6.48 -2.88 -33.65
N MET A 185 5.99 -1.68 -33.91
CA MET A 185 5.38 -1.28 -35.18
C MET A 185 6.17 -0.14 -35.84
N ALA A 186 6.55 -0.30 -37.10
CA ALA A 186 7.29 0.70 -37.85
C ALA A 186 6.49 1.99 -38.04
N VAL A 187 7.15 3.12 -37.87
CA VAL A 187 6.64 4.45 -38.22
C VAL A 187 7.65 5.07 -39.18
N SER A 188 7.20 5.47 -40.37
CA SER A 188 8.09 5.96 -41.43
C SER A 188 9.03 7.09 -40.95
N ALA A 189 10.24 7.08 -41.51
CA ALA A 189 11.32 8.00 -41.21
C ALA A 189 11.01 9.47 -41.56
N ASP A 190 11.78 10.36 -40.95
CA ASP A 190 11.72 11.80 -41.17
C ASP A 190 12.11 12.13 -42.63
N LYS A 191 11.18 12.77 -43.37
CA LYS A 191 11.37 13.10 -44.78
C LYS A 191 12.44 14.16 -45.01
N GLU A 192 12.86 14.89 -43.97
CA GLU A 192 13.80 16.01 -44.08
C GLU A 192 15.28 15.59 -44.22
N LYS A 193 15.63 14.30 -44.04
CA LYS A 193 17.01 13.81 -44.22
C LYS A 193 17.08 12.65 -45.21
N LEU A 194 17.06 12.99 -46.51
CA LEU A 194 17.26 12.10 -47.66
C LEU A 194 18.54 11.22 -47.64
N VAL A 195 19.42 11.37 -46.64
CA VAL A 195 20.73 10.69 -46.54
C VAL A 195 20.81 9.74 -45.34
N ALA A 196 19.88 9.81 -44.38
CA ALA A 196 19.94 8.97 -43.17
C ALA A 196 19.16 7.66 -43.37
N LYS A 197 19.84 6.51 -43.32
CA LYS A 197 19.24 5.15 -43.32
C LYS A 197 18.57 4.80 -41.98
N SER A 198 18.07 5.80 -41.27
CA SER A 198 17.49 5.67 -39.94
C SER A 198 15.97 5.71 -40.04
N ALA A 199 15.29 4.70 -39.51
CA ALA A 199 13.85 4.67 -39.32
C ALA A 199 13.51 4.45 -37.85
N PHE A 200 12.22 4.50 -37.53
CA PHE A 200 11.76 4.40 -36.15
C PHE A 200 10.63 3.39 -36.02
N PHE A 201 10.46 2.83 -34.83
CA PHE A 201 9.29 2.05 -34.49
C PHE A 201 8.75 2.39 -33.12
N ILE A 202 7.45 2.20 -32.95
CA ILE A 202 6.75 2.27 -31.68
C ILE A 202 6.88 0.89 -31.02
N PRO A 203 7.54 0.77 -29.86
CA PRO A 203 7.78 -0.51 -29.23
C PRO A 203 6.50 -1.13 -28.65
N SER A 204 6.48 -2.47 -28.56
CA SER A 204 5.30 -3.24 -28.14
C SER A 204 4.77 -2.82 -26.76
N ASN A 205 5.63 -2.42 -25.82
CA ASN A 205 5.20 -1.89 -24.52
C ASN A 205 4.32 -0.62 -24.64
N VAL A 206 4.55 0.22 -25.64
CA VAL A 206 3.73 1.41 -25.93
C VAL A 206 2.41 1.01 -26.59
N LEU A 207 2.43 -0.01 -27.46
CA LEU A 207 1.19 -0.59 -28.03
C LEU A 207 0.30 -1.16 -26.92
N LEU A 208 0.88 -1.86 -25.94
CA LEU A 208 0.17 -2.35 -24.76
C LEU A 208 -0.41 -1.21 -23.90
N LYS A 209 0.34 -0.13 -23.68
CA LYS A 209 -0.19 1.06 -22.99
C LYS A 209 -1.33 1.73 -23.77
N ALA A 210 -1.31 1.65 -25.11
CA ALA A 210 -2.36 2.21 -25.96
C ALA A 210 -3.68 1.44 -25.87
N TRP A 211 -3.62 0.12 -25.65
CA TRP A 211 -4.79 -0.74 -25.45
C TRP A 211 -4.43 -1.93 -24.56
N ASP A 212 -4.71 -1.79 -23.27
CA ASP A 212 -4.48 -2.81 -22.24
C ASP A 212 -5.14 -4.17 -22.58
N LYS A 213 -6.26 -4.15 -23.31
CA LYS A 213 -6.95 -5.36 -23.77
C LYS A 213 -6.07 -6.29 -24.62
N LEU A 214 -4.98 -5.79 -25.21
CA LEU A 214 -3.97 -6.61 -25.90
C LEU A 214 -3.43 -7.74 -25.03
N LEU A 215 -3.33 -7.52 -23.72
CA LEU A 215 -2.91 -8.55 -22.75
C LEU A 215 -3.80 -9.79 -22.74
N TYR A 216 -5.03 -9.69 -23.25
CA TYR A 216 -6.02 -10.77 -23.22
C TYR A 216 -6.33 -11.39 -24.58
N ILE A 217 -6.14 -10.63 -25.66
CA ILE A 217 -6.55 -11.06 -27.01
C ILE A 217 -5.37 -11.39 -27.92
N ALA A 218 -4.18 -10.87 -27.62
CA ALA A 218 -2.98 -11.10 -28.39
C ALA A 218 -2.04 -12.09 -27.70
N GLN A 219 -1.16 -12.71 -28.48
CA GLN A 219 -0.04 -13.45 -27.93
C GLN A 219 1.01 -12.44 -27.49
N VAL A 220 1.09 -12.15 -26.19
CA VAL A 220 2.09 -11.22 -25.65
C VAL A 220 3.10 -11.96 -24.80
N GLU A 221 4.37 -11.81 -25.15
CA GLU A 221 5.51 -12.31 -24.40
C GLU A 221 6.32 -11.18 -23.75
N GLY A 222 7.04 -11.54 -22.70
CA GLY A 222 7.92 -10.64 -21.96
C GLY A 222 7.60 -10.61 -20.47
N ARG A 223 8.43 -9.88 -19.74
CA ARG A 223 8.48 -9.88 -18.28
C ARG A 223 7.13 -9.49 -17.68
N ILE A 224 6.60 -8.32 -18.02
CA ILE A 224 5.37 -7.79 -17.43
C ILE A 224 4.09 -8.51 -17.90
N PRO A 225 3.86 -8.75 -19.20
CA PRO A 225 2.64 -9.45 -19.66
C PRO A 225 2.51 -10.84 -19.07
N ARG A 226 3.63 -11.57 -18.94
CA ARG A 226 3.63 -12.91 -18.38
C ARG A 226 3.24 -12.92 -16.91
N ILE A 227 3.73 -11.96 -16.12
CA ILE A 227 3.38 -11.92 -14.69
C ILE A 227 1.95 -11.45 -14.46
N ILE A 228 1.45 -10.51 -15.26
CA ILE A 228 0.04 -10.07 -15.23
C ILE A 228 -0.89 -11.27 -15.46
N SER A 229 -0.60 -12.11 -16.46
CA SER A 229 -1.39 -13.32 -16.73
C SER A 229 -1.42 -14.29 -15.53
N LEU A 230 -0.28 -14.53 -14.89
CA LEU A 230 -0.19 -15.42 -13.71
C LEU A 230 -0.91 -14.83 -12.50
N LEU A 231 -0.70 -13.54 -12.23
CA LEU A 231 -1.33 -12.83 -11.11
C LEU A 231 -2.85 -12.73 -11.27
N ARG A 232 -3.38 -12.70 -12.49
CA ARG A 232 -4.82 -12.69 -12.73
C ARG A 232 -5.52 -13.90 -12.14
N CYS A 233 -4.95 -15.10 -12.35
CA CYS A 233 -5.49 -16.33 -11.78
C CYS A 233 -5.52 -16.31 -10.24
N ILE A 234 -4.54 -15.64 -9.63
CA ILE A 234 -4.45 -15.45 -8.17
C ILE A 234 -5.48 -14.40 -7.72
N PHE A 235 -5.56 -13.27 -8.42
CA PHE A 235 -6.43 -12.15 -8.10
C PHE A 235 -7.92 -12.48 -8.21
N GLU A 236 -8.33 -13.19 -9.27
CA GLU A 236 -9.74 -13.55 -9.49
C GLU A 236 -10.22 -14.67 -8.57
N ASN A 237 -9.30 -15.45 -7.97
CA ASN A 237 -9.64 -16.56 -7.11
C ASN A 237 -9.59 -16.17 -5.63
N LYS A 238 -10.75 -16.28 -4.96
CA LYS A 238 -10.93 -15.95 -3.55
C LYS A 238 -10.03 -16.76 -2.61
N SER A 239 -9.61 -17.97 -2.99
CA SER A 239 -8.75 -18.80 -2.13
C SER A 239 -7.33 -18.26 -1.97
N TYR A 240 -6.92 -17.30 -2.81
CA TYR A 240 -5.57 -16.73 -2.80
C TYR A 240 -5.48 -15.32 -2.20
N GLN A 241 -6.61 -14.77 -1.73
CA GLN A 241 -6.64 -13.37 -1.27
C GLN A 241 -5.75 -13.14 -0.05
N ASP A 242 -5.68 -14.09 0.87
CA ASP A 242 -4.83 -13.98 2.06
C ASP A 242 -3.35 -13.96 1.68
N GLN A 243 -2.92 -14.82 0.75
CA GLN A 243 -1.55 -14.87 0.26
C GLN A 243 -1.18 -13.61 -0.49
N LEU A 244 -2.09 -13.12 -1.33
CA LEU A 244 -1.91 -11.89 -2.11
C LEU A 244 -1.79 -10.65 -1.20
N ASN A 245 -2.68 -10.52 -0.22
CA ASN A 245 -2.64 -9.45 0.78
C ASN A 245 -1.38 -9.54 1.65
N THR A 246 -1.01 -10.75 2.09
CA THR A 246 0.19 -10.97 2.92
C THR A 246 1.46 -10.65 2.15
N ALA A 247 1.54 -10.96 0.85
CA ALA A 247 2.68 -10.60 0.01
C ALA A 247 2.79 -9.07 -0.17
N SER A 248 1.66 -8.39 -0.36
CA SER A 248 1.60 -6.93 -0.46
C SER A 248 2.06 -6.25 0.83
N GLU A 249 1.60 -6.74 1.99
CA GLU A 249 2.00 -6.21 3.29
C GLU A 249 3.50 -6.43 3.55
N ASN A 250 4.02 -7.61 3.23
CA ASN A 250 5.45 -7.89 3.40
C ASN A 250 6.33 -7.04 2.48
N LEU A 251 5.90 -6.77 1.25
CA LEU A 251 6.56 -5.81 0.37
C LEU A 251 6.61 -4.42 1.02
N ARG A 252 5.49 -3.93 1.56
CA ARG A 252 5.41 -2.62 2.23
C ARG A 252 6.37 -2.52 3.39
N ILE A 253 6.43 -3.56 4.22
CA ILE A 253 7.37 -3.64 5.34
C ILE A 253 8.82 -3.60 4.84
N GLU A 254 9.10 -4.20 3.69
CA GLU A 254 10.44 -4.24 3.10
C GLU A 254 10.90 -2.87 2.60
N VAL A 255 10.01 -2.13 1.93
CA VAL A 255 10.35 -0.87 1.26
C VAL A 255 10.00 0.38 2.08
N ARG A 256 9.71 0.21 3.38
CA ARG A 256 9.17 1.21 4.36
C ARG A 256 9.61 2.66 4.13
N ASP A 257 10.92 2.91 4.01
CA ASP A 257 11.49 4.26 3.95
C ASP A 257 11.39 4.94 2.56
N HIS A 258 10.85 4.24 1.56
CA HIS A 258 10.73 4.70 0.18
C HIS A 258 9.28 4.79 -0.32
N LEU A 259 8.30 4.61 0.56
CA LEU A 259 6.88 4.58 0.21
C LEU A 259 6.34 5.99 -0.09
N VAL A 260 6.23 6.30 -1.39
CA VAL A 260 5.43 7.42 -1.91
C VAL A 260 4.44 6.83 -2.92
N ASP A 261 3.13 7.04 -2.73
CA ASP A 261 2.05 6.80 -3.71
C ASP A 261 1.48 5.38 -3.96
N LEU A 262 1.86 4.31 -3.24
CA LEU A 262 1.22 2.99 -3.44
C LEU A 262 -0.04 2.77 -2.56
N PRO A 263 -1.17 2.28 -3.11
CA PRO A 263 -2.43 2.09 -2.37
C PRO A 263 -2.33 0.96 -1.33
N ARG A 264 -2.79 1.24 -0.10
CA ARG A 264 -2.59 0.39 1.09
C ARG A 264 -3.16 -1.02 0.98
N LYS A 265 -4.24 -1.18 0.22
CA LYS A 265 -4.83 -2.46 -0.15
C LYS A 265 -4.68 -2.63 -1.64
N ILE A 266 -4.58 -3.88 -2.08
CA ILE A 266 -4.71 -4.21 -3.50
C ILE A 266 -6.14 -3.79 -3.93
N PRO A 267 -6.28 -3.02 -5.01
CA PRO A 267 -7.59 -2.56 -5.45
C PRO A 267 -8.47 -3.74 -5.86
N SER A 268 -9.78 -3.58 -5.71
CA SER A 268 -10.75 -4.60 -6.13
C SER A 268 -10.89 -4.69 -7.65
N SER A 269 -10.47 -3.64 -8.37
CA SER A 269 -10.42 -3.62 -9.83
C SER A 269 -9.11 -4.20 -10.35
N TRP A 270 -9.23 -5.13 -11.31
CA TRP A 270 -8.06 -5.71 -11.98
C TRP A 270 -7.31 -4.69 -12.85
N SER A 271 -8.02 -3.72 -13.46
CA SER A 271 -7.37 -2.64 -14.24
C SER A 271 -6.45 -1.81 -13.37
N ASP A 272 -6.94 -1.42 -12.20
CA ASP A 272 -6.22 -0.56 -11.26
C ASP A 272 -5.03 -1.33 -10.67
N PHE A 273 -5.19 -2.65 -10.48
CA PHE A 273 -4.07 -3.48 -10.04
C PHE A 273 -2.98 -3.61 -11.10
N ILE A 274 -3.32 -3.66 -12.39
CA ILE A 274 -2.32 -3.63 -13.47
C ILE A 274 -1.47 -2.36 -13.43
N GLU A 275 -2.09 -1.20 -13.19
CA GLU A 275 -1.34 0.07 -13.07
C GLU A 275 -0.32 0.02 -11.93
N ILE A 276 -0.71 -0.56 -10.80
CA ILE A 276 0.19 -0.79 -9.67
C ILE A 276 1.35 -1.71 -10.07
N LEU A 277 1.09 -2.80 -10.80
CA LEU A 277 2.14 -3.72 -11.23
C LEU A 277 3.20 -3.03 -12.11
N TYR A 278 2.79 -2.10 -12.97
CA TYR A 278 3.74 -1.27 -13.72
C TYR A 278 4.55 -0.36 -12.79
N GLN A 279 3.91 0.30 -11.82
CA GLN A 279 4.62 1.16 -10.85
C GLN A 279 5.61 0.37 -9.98
N LEU A 280 5.25 -0.86 -9.58
CA LEU A 280 6.14 -1.75 -8.84
C LEU A 280 7.36 -2.15 -9.66
N ASP A 281 7.22 -2.23 -10.97
CA ASP A 281 8.32 -2.64 -11.83
C ASP A 281 9.35 -1.53 -12.04
N GLU A 282 8.89 -0.30 -12.17
CA GLU A 282 9.76 0.87 -12.38
C GLU A 282 10.63 1.17 -11.15
N ARG A 283 10.16 0.79 -9.95
CA ARG A 283 10.82 1.08 -8.67
C ARG A 283 11.72 -0.06 -8.25
N HIS A 284 12.86 0.29 -7.67
CA HIS A 284 13.89 -0.67 -7.31
C HIS A 284 14.37 -0.49 -5.88
N PHE A 285 14.75 -1.59 -5.25
CA PHE A 285 15.31 -1.64 -3.91
C PHE A 285 16.65 -2.36 -3.93
N THR A 286 17.60 -1.85 -3.13
CA THR A 286 18.98 -2.35 -3.10
C THR A 286 19.25 -3.00 -1.76
N TYR A 287 19.40 -4.33 -1.74
CA TYR A 287 19.70 -5.07 -0.50
C TYR A 287 21.18 -5.07 -0.16
N THR A 288 22.03 -5.09 -1.19
CA THR A 288 23.49 -5.01 -1.07
C THR A 288 24.03 -4.19 -2.23
N SER A 289 25.25 -3.68 -2.13
CA SER A 289 25.90 -2.89 -3.19
C SER A 289 25.94 -3.56 -4.57
N GLN A 290 25.63 -4.86 -4.66
CA GLN A 290 25.65 -5.64 -5.89
C GLN A 290 24.28 -6.23 -6.27
N SER A 291 23.23 -6.10 -5.45
CA SER A 291 21.93 -6.74 -5.70
C SER A 291 20.80 -5.73 -5.60
N LYS A 292 20.26 -5.36 -6.77
CA LYS A 292 19.15 -4.45 -6.98
C LYS A 292 17.99 -5.26 -7.58
N PHE A 293 16.81 -5.16 -6.96
CA PHE A 293 15.60 -5.86 -7.40
C PHE A 293 14.47 -4.86 -7.59
N SER A 294 13.59 -5.08 -8.57
CA SER A 294 12.38 -4.25 -8.67
C SER A 294 11.42 -4.58 -7.52
N TRP A 295 10.53 -3.64 -7.17
CA TRP A 295 9.52 -3.91 -6.15
C TRP A 295 8.55 -5.00 -6.61
N LEU A 296 8.33 -5.11 -7.92
CA LEU A 296 7.58 -6.22 -8.50
C LEU A 296 8.26 -7.56 -8.23
N GLU A 297 9.58 -7.67 -8.40
CA GLU A 297 10.32 -8.91 -8.08
C GLU A 297 10.20 -9.30 -6.61
N ILE A 298 10.29 -8.31 -5.71
CA ILE A 298 10.14 -8.53 -4.26
C ILE A 298 8.72 -9.00 -3.95
N PHE A 299 7.70 -8.36 -4.53
CA PHE A 299 6.30 -8.74 -4.39
C PHE A 299 6.07 -10.18 -4.83
N ILE A 300 6.55 -10.55 -6.03
CA ILE A 300 6.44 -11.92 -6.54
C ILE A 300 7.22 -12.90 -5.67
N GLY A 301 8.39 -12.52 -5.18
CA GLY A 301 9.18 -13.34 -4.25
C GLY A 301 8.41 -13.67 -2.97
N TYR A 302 7.76 -12.67 -2.37
CA TYR A 302 6.89 -12.89 -1.21
C TYR A 302 5.68 -13.75 -1.55
N LEU A 303 5.05 -13.54 -2.69
CA LEU A 303 3.91 -14.35 -3.13
C LEU A 303 4.31 -15.82 -3.35
N VAL A 304 5.48 -16.09 -3.93
CA VAL A 304 6.05 -17.44 -4.06
C VAL A 304 6.24 -18.10 -2.70
N ILE A 305 6.68 -17.34 -1.68
CA ILE A 305 6.87 -17.87 -0.32
C ILE A 305 5.52 -18.17 0.37
N GLN A 306 4.50 -17.34 0.14
CA GLN A 306 3.16 -17.52 0.73
C GLN A 306 2.38 -18.68 0.11
N LEU A 307 2.64 -18.99 -1.16
CA LEU A 307 2.02 -20.11 -1.85
C LEU A 307 2.74 -21.42 -1.50
N ASN A 308 1.96 -22.49 -1.30
CA ASN A 308 2.53 -23.80 -0.99
C ASN A 308 3.40 -24.29 -2.16
N SER A 309 4.52 -24.95 -1.86
CA SER A 309 5.44 -25.55 -2.84
C SER A 309 4.79 -26.53 -3.84
N THR A 310 3.64 -27.11 -3.47
CA THR A 310 2.85 -28.00 -4.34
C THR A 310 1.92 -27.25 -5.30
N ASP A 311 1.71 -25.95 -5.10
CA ASP A 311 0.84 -25.12 -5.92
C ASP A 311 1.43 -24.92 -7.33
N ALA A 312 0.62 -25.13 -8.36
CA ALA A 312 1.04 -24.97 -9.75
C ALA A 312 1.40 -23.50 -10.07
N LEU A 313 0.69 -22.53 -9.49
CA LEU A 313 0.96 -21.11 -9.69
C LEU A 313 2.27 -20.70 -9.00
N ALA A 314 2.59 -21.26 -7.83
CA ALA A 314 3.88 -21.02 -7.18
C ALA A 314 5.07 -21.44 -8.06
N LYS A 315 4.94 -22.60 -8.73
CA LYS A 315 5.96 -23.07 -9.68
C LYS A 315 6.12 -22.13 -10.87
N LEU A 316 5.01 -21.67 -11.47
CA LEU A 316 5.03 -20.75 -12.60
C LEU A 316 5.61 -19.38 -12.24
N LEU A 317 5.28 -18.85 -11.06
CA LEU A 317 5.86 -17.60 -10.56
C LEU A 317 7.37 -17.74 -10.30
N LYS A 318 7.81 -18.89 -9.78
CA LYS A 318 9.23 -19.18 -9.57
C LYS A 318 9.99 -19.34 -10.89
N GLU A 319 9.40 -19.97 -11.90
CA GLU A 319 9.95 -20.05 -13.25
C GLU A 319 10.06 -18.66 -13.89
N TRP A 320 9.08 -17.79 -13.66
CA TRP A 320 9.13 -16.39 -14.09
C TRP A 320 10.31 -15.65 -13.45
N LEU A 321 10.49 -15.74 -12.13
CA LEU A 321 11.63 -15.15 -11.44
C LEU A 321 12.96 -15.69 -11.98
N LYS A 322 13.06 -17.00 -12.18
CA LYS A 322 14.28 -17.64 -12.71
C LYS A 322 14.63 -17.15 -14.12
N LYS A 323 13.61 -16.88 -14.95
CA LYS A 323 13.80 -16.42 -16.33
C LYS A 323 14.26 -14.96 -16.39
N TYR A 324 13.70 -14.09 -15.54
CA TYR A 324 13.87 -12.63 -15.65
C TYR A 324 14.79 -12.01 -14.59
N GLN A 325 15.22 -12.76 -13.57
CA GLN A 325 16.12 -12.29 -12.52
C GLN A 325 17.24 -13.29 -12.26
N THR A 326 18.46 -12.96 -12.69
CA THR A 326 19.64 -13.84 -12.57
C THR A 326 20.00 -14.15 -11.12
N LYS A 327 19.75 -13.23 -10.19
CA LYS A 327 19.99 -13.37 -8.75
C LYS A 327 18.75 -13.79 -7.96
N TRP A 328 17.79 -14.48 -8.58
CA TRP A 328 16.52 -14.83 -7.93
C TRP A 328 16.70 -15.70 -6.67
N GLU A 329 17.71 -16.58 -6.63
CA GLU A 329 18.01 -17.39 -5.44
C GLU A 329 18.43 -16.51 -4.26
N VAL A 330 19.24 -15.48 -4.53
CA VAL A 330 19.65 -14.50 -3.52
C VAL A 330 18.43 -13.74 -3.02
N LEU A 331 17.53 -13.32 -3.91
CA LEU A 331 16.29 -12.66 -3.54
C LEU A 331 15.46 -13.54 -2.61
N ILE A 332 15.09 -14.76 -3.05
CA ILE A 332 14.23 -15.66 -2.25
C ILE A 332 14.85 -15.96 -0.90
N ASN A 333 16.15 -16.30 -0.85
CA ASN A 333 16.84 -16.54 0.42
C ASN A 333 16.82 -15.31 1.33
N THR A 334 16.97 -14.10 0.77
CA THR A 334 16.91 -12.84 1.53
C THR A 334 15.51 -12.62 2.10
N LEU A 335 14.46 -12.79 1.29
CA LEU A 335 13.08 -12.63 1.74
C LEU A 335 12.67 -13.67 2.79
N GLU A 336 13.05 -14.93 2.59
CA GLU A 336 12.84 -15.98 3.59
C GLU A 336 13.60 -15.69 4.89
N ASN A 337 14.83 -15.19 4.80
CA ASN A 337 15.59 -14.77 5.97
C ASN A 337 14.93 -13.56 6.65
N ASN A 338 14.40 -12.60 5.90
CA ASN A 338 13.67 -11.47 6.46
C ASN A 338 12.39 -11.93 7.18
N LEU A 339 11.64 -12.89 6.61
CA LEU A 339 10.49 -13.50 7.28
C LEU A 339 10.91 -14.32 8.49
N LYS A 340 12.01 -15.06 8.42
CA LYS A 340 12.59 -15.79 9.57
C LYS A 340 13.04 -14.80 10.62
N HIS A 341 13.69 -13.69 10.30
CA HIS A 341 14.07 -12.65 11.24
C HIS A 341 12.85 -11.94 11.82
N ARG A 342 11.80 -11.67 11.03
CA ARG A 342 10.54 -11.11 11.52
C ARG A 342 9.81 -12.08 12.45
N SER A 343 9.68 -13.35 12.06
CA SER A 343 9.03 -14.41 12.86
C SER A 343 9.87 -14.86 14.05
N LEU A 344 11.20 -14.83 13.95
CA LEU A 344 12.13 -14.95 15.07
C LEU A 344 12.04 -13.71 15.94
N ASN A 345 11.81 -12.50 15.44
CA ASN A 345 11.47 -11.37 16.31
C ASN A 345 10.09 -11.56 17.00
N THR A 346 9.15 -12.28 16.38
CA THR A 346 7.86 -12.68 17.00
C THR A 346 7.96 -13.89 17.94
N ALA A 347 8.93 -14.80 17.75
CA ALA A 347 9.15 -16.01 18.56
C ALA A 347 10.24 -15.81 19.64
N GLN A 348 11.25 -14.99 19.36
CA GLN A 348 12.21 -14.37 20.29
C GLN A 348 11.61 -13.12 20.98
N LYS A 349 10.33 -12.78 20.78
CA LYS A 349 9.58 -11.98 21.77
C LYS A 349 9.55 -12.66 23.15
N SER A 350 9.94 -13.94 23.24
CA SER A 350 10.20 -14.65 24.49
C SER A 350 11.62 -14.46 25.07
N THR A 351 12.57 -13.85 24.35
CA THR A 351 13.97 -13.64 24.82
C THR A 351 14.61 -12.30 24.46
N ASN A 352 13.96 -11.42 23.69
CA ASN A 352 14.45 -10.08 23.37
C ASN A 352 13.67 -9.03 24.17
N LYS A 353 14.42 -8.09 24.73
CA LYS A 353 13.94 -6.99 25.56
C LYS A 353 12.80 -6.24 24.85
N ASN A 354 11.70 -5.96 25.55
CA ASN A 354 10.50 -5.29 25.02
C ASN A 354 10.53 -3.78 25.37
N PRO A 355 11.12 -2.91 24.54
CA PRO A 355 11.36 -1.53 24.93
C PRO A 355 10.06 -0.73 25.01
N CYS A 356 9.99 0.14 26.01
CA CYS A 356 8.82 0.98 26.26
C CYS A 356 9.24 2.40 26.62
N LEU A 357 8.73 3.37 25.86
CA LEU A 357 8.94 4.78 26.13
C LEU A 357 7.93 5.25 27.18
N PHE A 358 8.43 5.77 28.29
CA PHE A 358 7.65 6.42 29.33
C PHE A 358 7.74 7.92 29.13
N VAL A 359 6.60 8.59 29.03
CA VAL A 359 6.51 10.05 28.96
C VAL A 359 5.59 10.52 30.07
N THR A 360 6.09 11.43 30.91
CA THR A 360 5.31 12.01 32.00
C THR A 360 5.19 13.50 31.80
N LEU A 361 3.97 14.01 31.98
CA LEU A 361 3.70 15.42 32.17
C LEU A 361 3.17 15.60 33.59
N THR A 362 3.85 16.38 34.42
CA THR A 362 3.42 16.66 35.80
C THR A 362 3.28 18.16 36.03
N GLU A 363 2.40 18.57 36.94
CA GLU A 363 2.26 19.97 37.33
C GLU A 363 3.03 20.23 38.62
N GLU A 364 4.07 21.05 38.54
CA GLU A 364 4.99 21.36 39.63
C GLU A 364 5.21 22.87 39.71
N ASN A 365 4.97 23.48 40.88
CA ASN A 365 5.14 24.92 41.08
C ASN A 365 4.43 25.79 40.02
N LYS A 366 3.25 25.39 39.56
CA LYS A 366 2.44 26.02 38.49
C LYS A 366 3.03 25.91 37.07
N SER A 367 4.09 25.12 36.87
CA SER A 367 4.64 24.79 35.56
C SER A 367 4.38 23.33 35.20
N LEU A 368 4.26 23.05 33.92
CA LEU A 368 4.18 21.70 33.37
C LEU A 368 5.58 21.17 33.11
N MET A 369 5.91 20.05 33.74
CA MET A 369 7.22 19.41 33.67
C MET A 369 7.12 18.13 32.84
N LEU A 370 7.83 18.12 31.72
CA LEU A 370 7.94 16.98 30.82
C LEU A 370 9.19 16.16 31.15
N ARG A 371 9.02 14.86 31.39
CA ARG A 371 10.13 13.92 31.57
C ARG A 371 9.90 12.67 30.74
N ALA A 372 11.00 12.06 30.28
CA ALA A 372 10.91 10.86 29.49
C ALA A 372 12.04 9.87 29.80
N TRP A 373 11.71 8.58 29.68
CA TRP A 373 12.65 7.47 29.87
C TRP A 373 12.36 6.38 28.86
N ILE A 374 13.42 5.76 28.37
CA ILE A 374 13.32 4.50 27.65
C ILE A 374 13.60 3.35 28.61
N VAL A 375 12.58 2.57 28.91
CA VAL A 375 12.72 1.28 29.59
C VAL A 375 13.12 0.27 28.53
N LYS A 376 14.26 -0.38 28.68
CA LYS A 376 14.78 -1.27 27.64
C LYS A 376 13.95 -2.54 27.50
N ASP A 377 13.40 -3.01 28.62
CA ASP A 377 12.55 -4.21 28.67
C ASP A 377 11.43 -4.06 29.68
N ILE A 378 10.21 -3.83 29.21
CA ILE A 378 9.04 -3.60 30.07
C ILE A 378 8.62 -4.86 30.82
N ASP A 379 8.87 -6.04 30.26
CA ASP A 379 8.45 -7.31 30.84
C ASP A 379 9.32 -7.70 32.06
N ASN A 380 10.55 -7.16 32.11
CA ASN A 380 11.50 -7.31 33.22
C ASN A 380 11.70 -6.00 34.02
N TYR A 381 10.80 -5.03 33.86
CA TYR A 381 10.86 -3.75 34.57
C TYR A 381 10.05 -3.80 35.85
N HIS A 382 10.74 -3.68 36.98
CA HIS A 382 10.18 -3.78 38.32
C HIS A 382 10.59 -2.55 39.16
N PRO A 383 10.06 -1.35 38.87
CA PRO A 383 10.50 -0.11 39.50
C PRO A 383 10.30 -0.09 41.02
N THR A 384 9.36 -0.90 41.51
CA THR A 384 9.02 -1.03 42.93
C THR A 384 9.94 -1.96 43.72
N GLU A 385 10.90 -2.62 43.06
CA GLU A 385 11.82 -3.54 43.71
C GLU A 385 12.79 -2.79 44.66
N LYS A 386 13.05 -3.39 45.83
CA LYS A 386 13.89 -2.77 46.86
C LYS A 386 15.35 -2.69 46.43
N GLU A 387 15.80 -3.69 45.70
CA GLU A 387 17.15 -3.80 45.15
C GLU A 387 17.25 -3.07 43.81
N PRO A 388 18.00 -1.95 43.69
CA PRO A 388 18.09 -1.18 42.44
C PRO A 388 18.52 -2.00 41.22
N GLN A 389 19.41 -2.97 41.41
CA GLN A 389 19.90 -3.88 40.37
C GLN A 389 18.81 -4.80 39.78
N LYS A 390 17.69 -5.00 40.49
CA LYS A 390 16.56 -5.84 40.05
C LYS A 390 15.41 -5.04 39.45
N ARG A 391 15.52 -3.71 39.35
CA ARG A 391 14.45 -2.85 38.82
C ARG A 391 14.29 -2.90 37.29
N GLY A 392 15.24 -3.52 36.58
CA GLY A 392 15.31 -3.49 35.12
C GLY A 392 16.09 -2.29 34.59
N GLU A 393 16.56 -2.40 33.34
CA GLU A 393 17.37 -1.36 32.71
C GLU A 393 16.51 -0.26 32.09
N TYR A 394 16.87 0.99 32.36
CA TYR A 394 16.24 2.17 31.77
C TYR A 394 17.28 3.27 31.50
N GLN A 395 16.94 4.23 30.65
CA GLN A 395 17.75 5.43 30.40
C GLN A 395 16.84 6.66 30.33
N SER A 396 17.25 7.76 30.97
CA SER A 396 16.50 9.03 30.88
C SER A 396 16.83 9.76 29.58
N LEU A 397 15.80 10.33 28.96
CA LEU A 397 15.88 11.15 27.74
C LEU A 397 15.78 12.65 28.05
N THR A 398 15.58 12.99 29.33
CA THR A 398 15.44 14.35 29.83
C THR A 398 16.37 14.57 31.03
N PRO A 399 16.68 15.82 31.39
CA PRO A 399 17.32 16.12 32.67
C PRO A 399 16.47 15.64 33.86
N SER A 400 17.10 15.44 35.03
CA SER A 400 16.42 14.99 36.25
C SER A 400 15.29 15.93 36.67
N GLU A 401 15.52 17.23 36.54
CA GLU A 401 14.58 18.30 36.82
C GLU A 401 13.41 18.32 35.83
N GLY A 402 13.55 17.71 34.66
CA GLY A 402 12.57 17.74 33.57
C GLY A 402 12.64 19.01 32.72
N ILE A 403 11.90 18.99 31.62
CA ILE A 403 11.77 20.11 30.68
C ILE A 403 10.52 20.89 31.05
N SER A 404 10.67 22.17 31.39
CA SER A 404 9.53 23.05 31.69
C SER A 404 8.86 23.51 30.40
N LEU A 405 7.59 23.17 30.23
CA LEU A 405 6.72 23.64 29.13
C LEU A 405 5.90 24.88 29.53
N GLY A 406 6.20 25.47 30.69
CA GLY A 406 5.49 26.63 31.23
C GLY A 406 4.09 26.29 31.77
N ASN A 407 3.27 27.32 31.96
CA ASN A 407 1.97 27.18 32.65
C ASN A 407 0.83 26.75 31.69
N HIS A 408 1.07 26.81 30.38
CA HIS A 408 0.10 26.48 29.33
C HIS A 408 0.78 25.60 28.29
N LEU A 409 0.27 24.38 28.11
CA LEU A 409 0.83 23.42 27.16
C LEU A 409 0.56 23.87 25.72
N GLN A 410 1.62 23.98 24.92
CA GLN A 410 1.50 24.08 23.46
C GLN A 410 1.65 22.71 22.82
N GLU A 411 0.64 22.26 22.07
CA GLU A 411 0.65 20.93 21.44
C GLU A 411 1.88 20.70 20.55
N ASN A 412 2.23 21.70 19.73
CA ASN A 412 3.38 21.60 18.82
C ASN A 412 4.70 21.43 19.57
N GLU A 413 4.86 22.07 20.73
CA GLU A 413 6.04 21.93 21.57
C GLU A 413 6.15 20.49 22.10
N LEU A 414 5.03 19.94 22.61
CA LEU A 414 4.97 18.55 23.05
C LEU A 414 5.26 17.58 21.89
N ILE A 415 4.63 17.75 20.72
CA ILE A 415 4.83 16.91 19.54
C ILE A 415 6.31 16.88 19.13
N ASN A 416 6.99 18.03 19.13
CA ASN A 416 8.41 18.13 18.79
C ASN A 416 9.28 17.35 19.77
N HIS A 417 8.98 17.43 21.08
CA HIS A 417 9.67 16.62 22.08
C HIS A 417 9.40 15.12 21.91
N LEU A 418 8.17 14.73 21.62
CA LEU A 418 7.81 13.33 21.40
C LEU A 418 8.53 12.73 20.18
N LYS A 419 8.60 13.47 19.06
CA LYS A 419 9.40 13.08 17.88
C LYS A 419 10.87 12.86 18.24
N LYS A 420 11.45 13.75 19.03
CA LYS A 420 12.83 13.62 19.52
C LYS A 420 13.00 12.38 20.40
N PHE A 421 12.13 12.18 21.38
CA PHE A 421 12.19 11.03 22.29
C PHE A 421 12.03 9.69 21.56
N LYS A 422 11.15 9.62 20.56
CA LYS A 422 11.00 8.44 19.70
C LYS A 422 12.33 8.12 19.00
N ARG A 423 12.91 9.11 18.30
CA ARG A 423 14.18 8.93 17.56
C ARG A 423 15.33 8.51 18.48
N GLU A 424 15.43 9.13 19.65
CA GLU A 424 16.46 8.76 20.64
C GLU A 424 16.24 7.36 21.21
N SER A 425 15.00 6.99 21.51
CA SER A 425 14.64 5.66 22.03
C SER A 425 15.00 4.56 21.02
N GLU A 426 14.62 4.74 19.76
CA GLU A 426 14.89 3.77 18.68
C GLU A 426 16.40 3.61 18.45
N ASN A 427 17.17 4.70 18.58
CA ASN A 427 18.63 4.65 18.52
C ASN A 427 19.26 3.91 19.71
N ILE A 428 18.76 4.13 20.93
CA ILE A 428 19.25 3.48 22.16
C ILE A 428 18.96 1.97 22.13
N CYS A 429 17.75 1.59 21.71
CA CYS A 429 17.30 0.20 21.69
C CYS A 429 17.72 -0.56 20.44
N GLN A 430 18.18 0.14 19.39
CA GLN A 430 18.47 -0.43 18.08
C GLN A 430 17.29 -1.24 17.50
N SER A 431 16.07 -0.81 17.81
CA SER A 431 14.82 -1.47 17.44
C SER A 431 13.69 -0.44 17.28
N SER A 432 12.65 -0.80 16.53
CA SER A 432 11.45 0.02 16.44
C SER A 432 10.74 0.07 17.79
N LEU A 433 10.24 1.25 18.16
CA LEU A 433 9.48 1.44 19.40
C LEU A 433 8.04 0.94 19.20
N GLU A 434 7.63 -0.11 19.90
CA GLU A 434 6.26 -0.64 19.78
C GLU A 434 5.30 -0.07 20.83
N LYS A 435 5.78 0.22 22.05
CA LYS A 435 4.95 0.58 23.20
C LYS A 435 5.31 1.94 23.78
N VAL A 436 4.28 2.73 24.09
CA VAL A 436 4.45 4.04 24.72
C VAL A 436 3.45 4.20 25.86
N GLN A 437 3.95 4.59 27.02
CA GLN A 437 3.16 4.87 28.21
C GLN A 437 3.20 6.37 28.51
N PHE A 438 2.02 7.00 28.45
CA PHE A 438 1.83 8.39 28.78
C PHE A 438 1.21 8.54 30.17
N PHE A 439 1.88 9.28 31.04
CA PHE A 439 1.36 9.73 32.32
C PHE A 439 1.00 11.20 32.16
N LEU A 440 -0.29 11.49 32.06
CA LEU A 440 -0.78 12.85 31.85
C LEU A 440 -1.72 13.26 32.97
N PRO A 441 -1.81 14.55 33.27
CA PRO A 441 -2.91 15.05 34.08
C PRO A 441 -4.22 14.71 33.40
N TYR A 442 -5.22 14.27 34.16
CA TYR A 442 -6.48 13.77 33.58
C TYR A 442 -7.16 14.80 32.66
N ARG A 443 -6.89 16.11 32.87
CA ARG A 443 -7.39 17.21 32.02
C ARG A 443 -6.83 17.22 30.59
N PHE A 444 -5.67 16.60 30.34
CA PHE A 444 -5.00 16.57 29.04
C PHE A 444 -5.27 15.28 28.24
N ILE A 445 -5.92 14.27 28.81
CA ILE A 445 -6.08 12.97 28.13
C ILE A 445 -6.96 13.06 26.85
N GLU A 446 -7.99 13.91 26.83
CA GLU A 446 -8.94 14.03 25.70
C GLU A 446 -9.61 15.43 25.60
N LYS A 447 -9.08 16.45 26.28
CA LYS A 447 -9.79 17.74 26.40
C LYS A 447 -8.94 18.96 26.11
N GLU A 448 -7.94 19.21 26.95
CA GLU A 448 -7.14 20.44 26.82
C GLU A 448 -6.11 20.35 25.68
N ILE A 449 -5.88 19.14 25.16
CA ILE A 449 -5.12 18.88 23.93
C ILE A 449 -5.84 17.84 23.07
N LYS A 450 -5.51 17.81 21.78
CA LYS A 450 -5.84 16.71 20.87
C LYS A 450 -5.36 15.39 21.49
N PRO A 451 -6.13 14.29 21.37
CA PRO A 451 -5.73 13.01 21.92
C PRO A 451 -4.36 12.58 21.38
N ILE A 452 -3.47 12.15 22.28
CA ILE A 452 -2.06 11.90 21.96
C ILE A 452 -1.88 10.87 20.85
N ASP A 453 -2.73 9.86 20.80
CA ASP A 453 -2.69 8.83 19.77
C ASP A 453 -3.05 9.35 18.36
N LEU A 454 -3.62 10.56 18.24
CA LEU A 454 -3.87 11.25 16.98
C LEU A 454 -2.81 12.31 16.65
N PHE A 455 -1.70 12.39 17.39
CA PHE A 455 -0.59 13.27 17.03
C PHE A 455 0.12 12.77 15.76
N SER A 456 0.43 13.71 14.85
CA SER A 456 1.13 13.43 13.59
C SER A 456 2.63 13.22 13.80
N ILE A 457 3.18 12.20 13.13
CA ILE A 457 4.60 11.84 13.18
C ILE A 457 5.38 12.42 11.99
N ASP A 458 4.74 12.61 10.83
CA ASP A 458 5.41 12.99 9.59
C ASP A 458 5.32 14.48 9.26
N GLU A 459 6.48 15.12 9.13
CA GLU A 459 6.57 16.50 8.61
C GLU A 459 6.26 16.56 7.11
N VAL A 460 6.59 15.49 6.38
CA VAL A 460 6.43 15.37 4.92
C VAL A 460 4.96 15.34 4.49
N ALA A 461 4.10 14.66 5.25
CA ALA A 461 2.67 14.54 4.97
C ALA A 461 1.97 15.91 4.90
N THR A 462 2.35 16.84 5.77
CA THR A 462 1.88 18.24 5.76
C THR A 462 2.28 19.01 4.51
N ALA A 463 3.38 18.63 3.85
CA ALA A 463 3.88 19.28 2.64
C ALA A 463 3.34 18.65 1.33
N THR A 464 2.92 17.38 1.37
CA THR A 464 2.46 16.63 0.19
C THR A 464 0.95 16.42 0.13
N GLY A 465 0.19 16.81 1.17
CA GLY A 465 -1.27 16.63 1.22
C GLY A 465 -1.71 15.18 1.46
N CYS A 466 -0.80 14.30 1.91
CA CYS A 466 -1.14 12.96 2.38
C CYS A 466 -1.58 13.02 3.85
N ASP A 467 -2.48 12.12 4.26
CA ASP A 467 -2.83 12.01 5.67
C ASP A 467 -1.58 11.61 6.50
N PRO A 468 -1.27 12.32 7.60
CA PRO A 468 -0.04 12.10 8.38
C PRO A 468 -0.15 10.92 9.35
N HIS A 469 0.76 9.94 9.30
CA HIS A 469 0.76 8.81 10.24
C HIS A 469 0.63 9.29 11.69
N HIS A 470 -0.33 8.71 12.42
CA HIS A 470 -0.63 9.06 13.80
C HIS A 470 0.06 8.10 14.78
N TRP A 471 0.47 8.60 15.95
CA TRP A 471 1.13 7.79 17.00
C TRP A 471 0.38 6.50 17.36
N GLY A 472 -0.96 6.53 17.39
CA GLY A 472 -1.78 5.37 17.74
C GLY A 472 -1.87 4.27 16.69
N VAL A 473 -1.42 4.54 15.46
CA VAL A 473 -1.26 3.53 14.40
C VAL A 473 0.06 2.79 14.60
N ASP A 474 1.13 3.54 14.84
CA ASP A 474 2.48 2.98 14.90
C ASP A 474 2.76 2.29 16.24
N HIS A 475 2.12 2.78 17.32
CA HIS A 475 2.44 2.40 18.69
C HIS A 475 1.21 1.92 19.48
N GLU A 476 1.45 0.95 20.37
CA GLU A 476 0.53 0.62 21.45
C GLU A 476 0.62 1.72 22.52
N ILE A 477 -0.43 2.54 22.62
CA ILE A 477 -0.48 3.70 23.51
C ILE A 477 -1.33 3.38 24.73
N ILE A 478 -0.70 3.51 25.89
CA ILE A 478 -1.34 3.38 27.20
C ILE A 478 -1.34 4.75 27.87
N MET A 479 -2.54 5.19 28.28
CA MET A 479 -2.75 6.43 29.02
C MET A 479 -2.92 6.13 30.51
N ARG A 480 -2.30 6.97 31.35
CA ARG A 480 -2.24 6.87 32.81
C ARG A 480 -2.37 8.24 33.45
N PHE A 481 -2.88 8.29 34.68
CA PHE A 481 -2.98 9.56 35.40
C PHE A 481 -1.65 9.92 36.07
N SER A 482 -1.08 11.07 35.70
CA SER A 482 0.15 11.60 36.31
C SER A 482 -0.03 11.95 37.79
N GLU A 483 -1.25 12.31 38.20
CA GLU A 483 -1.59 12.67 39.57
C GLU A 483 -1.40 11.51 40.54
N ARG A 484 -1.48 10.26 40.05
CA ARG A 484 -1.28 9.05 40.86
C ARG A 484 0.17 8.80 41.22
N ILE A 485 1.10 9.43 40.50
CA ILE A 485 2.53 9.25 40.72
C ILE A 485 3.16 10.45 41.45
N THR A 486 2.47 11.57 41.68
CA THR A 486 3.08 12.74 42.37
C THR A 486 3.34 12.50 43.86
N ALA A 487 4.42 13.09 44.39
CA ALA A 487 4.85 12.92 45.79
C ALA A 487 3.78 13.32 46.82
N GLU A 488 2.94 14.30 46.50
CA GLU A 488 1.85 14.78 47.35
C GLU A 488 0.70 13.75 47.50
N ASN A 489 0.51 12.89 46.49
CA ASN A 489 -0.62 11.98 46.44
C ASN A 489 -0.29 10.55 46.93
N ILE A 490 0.99 10.22 47.15
CA ILE A 490 1.42 8.86 47.50
C ILE A 490 0.75 8.31 48.78
N ASN A 491 0.41 9.18 49.74
CA ASN A 491 -0.15 8.79 51.03
C ASN A 491 -1.62 9.19 51.24
N ASN A 492 -2.33 9.55 50.17
CA ASN A 492 -3.74 9.94 50.27
C ASN A 492 -4.69 8.72 50.14
N GLN A 493 -5.95 8.89 50.54
CA GLN A 493 -6.96 7.84 50.51
C GLN A 493 -7.23 7.32 49.08
N GLN A 494 -7.13 8.20 48.09
CA GLN A 494 -7.33 7.87 46.68
C GLN A 494 -6.28 6.90 46.15
N SER A 495 -5.01 7.09 46.50
CA SER A 495 -3.91 6.20 46.12
C SER A 495 -4.07 4.81 46.72
N TYR A 496 -4.50 4.71 47.97
CA TYR A 496 -4.81 3.41 48.59
C TYR A 496 -5.96 2.67 47.86
N LEU A 497 -7.04 3.39 47.54
CA LEU A 497 -8.17 2.82 46.78
C LEU A 497 -7.73 2.37 45.38
N TRP A 498 -6.92 3.18 44.71
CA TRP A 498 -6.37 2.86 43.41
C TRP A 498 -5.47 1.61 43.44
N MET A 499 -4.55 1.52 44.39
CA MET A 499 -3.68 0.35 44.55
C MET A 499 -4.49 -0.92 44.80
N LYS A 500 -5.49 -0.86 45.68
CA LYS A 500 -6.39 -1.99 45.97
C LYS A 500 -7.13 -2.45 44.71
N LYS A 501 -7.61 -1.52 43.88
CA LYS A 501 -8.28 -1.86 42.62
C LYS A 501 -7.33 -2.36 41.55
N CYS A 502 -6.10 -1.85 41.47
CA CYS A 502 -5.07 -2.39 40.58
C CYS A 502 -4.70 -3.84 40.94
N GLN A 503 -4.66 -4.19 42.22
CA GLN A 503 -4.44 -5.57 42.65
C GLN A 503 -5.56 -6.50 42.14
N LEU A 504 -6.83 -6.08 42.29
CA LEU A 504 -7.97 -6.82 41.74
C LEU A 504 -7.92 -6.90 40.20
N PHE A 505 -7.54 -5.80 39.54
CA PHE A 505 -7.39 -5.72 38.09
C PHE A 505 -6.38 -6.74 37.56
N ARG A 506 -5.21 -6.85 38.18
CA ARG A 506 -4.18 -7.85 37.82
C ARG A 506 -4.68 -9.28 37.91
N ASN A 507 -5.52 -9.60 38.90
CA ASN A 507 -6.06 -10.95 39.09
C ASN A 507 -7.05 -11.37 37.99
N ILE A 508 -7.53 -10.44 37.16
CA ILE A 508 -8.52 -10.73 36.12
C ILE A 508 -8.02 -10.46 34.68
N GLN A 509 -6.74 -10.11 34.49
CA GLN A 509 -6.19 -9.75 33.18
C GLN A 509 -6.32 -10.86 32.12
N GLN A 510 -6.30 -12.13 32.54
CA GLN A 510 -6.48 -13.28 31.65
C GLN A 510 -7.96 -13.64 31.39
N GLN A 511 -8.90 -13.05 32.14
CA GLN A 511 -10.32 -13.32 31.97
C GLN A 511 -10.86 -12.62 30.72
N ASN A 512 -11.87 -13.23 30.09
CA ASN A 512 -12.54 -12.61 28.95
C ASN A 512 -13.38 -11.42 29.43
N LEU A 513 -13.20 -10.26 28.81
CA LEU A 513 -13.86 -9.01 29.21
C LEU A 513 -15.39 -9.15 29.22
N THR A 514 -15.98 -9.94 28.32
CA THR A 514 -17.44 -10.19 28.30
C THR A 514 -18.00 -10.84 29.57
N GLN A 515 -17.20 -11.63 30.30
CA GLN A 515 -17.66 -12.33 31.52
C GLN A 515 -17.75 -11.41 32.73
N ILE A 516 -16.94 -10.36 32.74
CA ILE A 516 -16.80 -9.40 33.85
C ILE A 516 -17.49 -8.06 33.56
N LEU A 517 -17.94 -7.82 32.32
CA LEU A 517 -18.78 -6.68 31.97
C LEU A 517 -20.18 -6.83 32.57
N LYS A 518 -20.62 -5.82 33.33
CA LYS A 518 -21.93 -5.80 34.00
C LYS A 518 -22.64 -4.48 33.83
N CYS A 519 -23.95 -4.51 33.57
CA CYS A 519 -24.78 -3.30 33.57
C CYS A 519 -25.10 -2.85 35.01
N GLU A 520 -25.71 -1.67 35.15
CA GLU A 520 -26.04 -1.10 36.46
C GLU A 520 -26.97 -1.99 37.29
N GLU A 521 -27.96 -2.64 36.67
CA GLU A 521 -28.89 -3.54 37.34
C GLU A 521 -28.19 -4.80 37.87
N GLU A 522 -27.26 -5.35 37.11
CA GLU A 522 -26.46 -6.51 37.53
C GLU A 522 -25.55 -6.15 38.70
N ILE A 523 -24.86 -5.01 38.65
CA ILE A 523 -24.02 -4.54 39.75
C ILE A 523 -24.85 -4.29 41.01
N LYS A 524 -26.04 -3.69 40.85
CA LYS A 524 -26.96 -3.48 41.98
C LYS A 524 -27.32 -4.81 42.65
N LYS A 525 -27.65 -5.86 41.88
CA LYS A 525 -27.92 -7.20 42.41
C LYS A 525 -26.72 -7.82 43.10
N LEU A 526 -25.51 -7.64 42.57
CA LEU A 526 -24.28 -8.12 43.21
C LEU A 526 -24.07 -7.45 44.58
N ILE A 527 -24.33 -6.13 44.67
CA ILE A 527 -24.24 -5.39 45.92
C ILE A 527 -25.30 -5.86 46.92
N GLU A 528 -26.57 -5.99 46.48
CA GLU A 528 -27.68 -6.46 47.33
C GLU A 528 -27.46 -7.89 47.86
N SER A 529 -26.77 -8.74 47.10
CA SER A 529 -26.39 -10.11 47.49
C SER A 529 -25.05 -10.20 48.22
N ASN A 530 -24.38 -9.08 48.48
CA ASN A 530 -23.04 -9.00 49.07
C ASN A 530 -21.98 -9.84 48.32
N ASN A 531 -22.16 -10.01 47.01
CA ASN A 531 -21.26 -10.76 46.14
C ASN A 531 -20.04 -9.88 45.78
N GLN A 532 -18.84 -10.38 46.05
CA GLN A 532 -17.57 -9.67 45.86
C GLN A 532 -16.93 -9.92 44.48
N GLN A 533 -17.70 -10.44 43.51
CA GLN A 533 -17.22 -10.62 42.14
C GLN A 533 -16.64 -9.30 41.59
N THR A 534 -15.44 -9.38 41.02
CA THR A 534 -14.79 -8.23 40.37
C THR A 534 -15.41 -8.01 39.00
N VAL A 535 -15.75 -6.75 38.69
CA VAL A 535 -16.55 -6.39 37.51
C VAL A 535 -16.08 -5.09 36.86
N ILE A 536 -16.45 -4.92 35.60
CA ILE A 536 -16.28 -3.71 34.80
C ILE A 536 -17.67 -3.19 34.44
N LEU A 537 -17.96 -1.93 34.74
CA LEU A 537 -19.25 -1.32 34.46
C LEU A 537 -19.41 -1.11 32.95
N LYS A 538 -20.42 -1.73 32.34
CA LYS A 538 -20.91 -1.41 30.99
C LYS A 538 -21.99 -0.34 31.08
N LYS A 539 -21.75 0.85 30.55
CA LYS A 539 -22.70 1.96 30.60
C LYS A 539 -22.73 2.75 29.29
N THR A 540 -23.92 2.88 28.72
CA THR A 540 -24.23 3.87 27.68
C THR A 540 -24.65 5.17 28.37
N LEU A 541 -24.05 6.29 27.99
CA LEU A 541 -24.32 7.60 28.57
C LEU A 541 -25.52 8.26 27.89
N ALA A 542 -26.30 9.02 28.67
CA ALA A 542 -27.41 9.83 28.18
C ALA A 542 -27.04 11.32 28.29
N ASN A 543 -27.49 12.14 27.32
CA ASN A 543 -27.08 13.54 27.15
C ASN A 543 -27.32 14.49 28.35
N ASN A 544 -28.07 14.07 29.38
CA ASN A 544 -28.44 14.89 30.54
C ASN A 544 -28.12 14.25 31.90
N ASP A 545 -27.39 13.13 31.93
CA ASP A 545 -27.08 12.44 33.19
C ASP A 545 -25.87 13.08 33.88
N HIS A 546 -26.01 13.39 35.18
CA HIS A 546 -24.89 13.96 35.95
C HIS A 546 -23.77 12.91 36.12
N PRO A 547 -22.48 13.25 35.89
CA PRO A 547 -21.34 12.30 35.99
C PRO A 547 -21.31 11.47 37.29
N ASN A 548 -21.56 12.10 38.44
CA ASN A 548 -21.67 11.40 39.73
C ASN A 548 -22.79 10.35 39.80
N LYS A 549 -23.91 10.53 39.07
CA LYS A 549 -24.99 9.53 39.00
C LYS A 549 -24.58 8.38 38.09
N ILE A 550 -23.96 8.70 36.95
CA ILE A 550 -23.47 7.74 35.96
C ILE A 550 -22.45 6.77 36.58
N LEU A 551 -21.52 7.32 37.36
CA LEU A 551 -20.37 6.57 37.84
C LEU A 551 -20.48 6.22 39.33
N LYS A 552 -21.67 6.34 39.94
CA LYS A 552 -21.89 6.09 41.38
C LYS A 552 -21.43 4.72 41.86
N TYR A 553 -21.35 3.73 40.97
CA TYR A 553 -20.90 2.38 41.29
C TYR A 553 -19.37 2.24 41.34
N HIS A 554 -18.61 3.18 40.78
CA HIS A 554 -17.15 3.17 40.87
C HIS A 554 -16.64 3.38 42.30
N LYS A 555 -17.47 3.86 43.23
CA LYS A 555 -17.09 3.88 44.66
C LYS A 555 -16.96 2.48 45.29
N PHE A 556 -17.53 1.45 44.68
CA PHE A 556 -17.43 0.08 45.18
C PHE A 556 -16.08 -0.54 44.81
N ASN A 557 -15.47 -1.26 45.75
CA ASN A 557 -14.12 -1.78 45.61
C ASN A 557 -13.98 -2.83 44.49
N ASN A 558 -15.02 -3.63 44.25
CA ASN A 558 -15.04 -4.69 43.25
C ASN A 558 -15.37 -4.17 41.83
N VAL A 559 -15.73 -2.90 41.68
CA VAL A 559 -15.87 -2.23 40.37
C VAL A 559 -14.53 -1.59 40.03
N ILE A 560 -13.81 -2.20 39.10
CA ILE A 560 -12.41 -1.84 38.81
C ILE A 560 -12.24 -1.19 37.43
N GLY A 561 -13.32 -0.99 36.69
CA GLY A 561 -13.24 -0.32 35.41
C GLY A 561 -14.58 0.00 34.80
N SER A 562 -14.53 0.68 33.65
CA SER A 562 -15.70 1.02 32.86
C SER A 562 -15.51 0.79 31.38
N ARG A 563 -16.62 0.48 30.71
CA ARG A 563 -16.79 0.54 29.26
C ARG A 563 -17.91 1.53 28.96
N LEU A 564 -17.55 2.68 28.39
CA LEU A 564 -18.44 3.82 28.18
C LEU A 564 -18.70 4.08 26.68
N THR A 565 -19.95 4.38 26.34
CA THR A 565 -20.37 4.75 24.97
C THR A 565 -21.29 5.98 24.99
N ASN A 566 -21.43 6.65 23.84
CA ASN A 566 -22.26 7.85 23.63
C ASN A 566 -21.86 9.05 24.50
N LEU A 567 -20.56 9.35 24.58
CA LEU A 567 -20.11 10.63 25.11
C LEU A 567 -20.54 11.73 24.13
N SER A 568 -21.36 12.70 24.54
CA SER A 568 -21.84 13.76 23.64
C SER A 568 -20.83 14.91 23.51
N GLN A 569 -20.72 15.51 22.31
CA GLN A 569 -19.89 16.71 22.10
C GLN A 569 -20.47 17.95 22.79
N GLU A 570 -21.80 17.99 22.97
CA GLU A 570 -22.52 19.19 23.42
C GLU A 570 -22.19 19.61 24.87
N ASN A 571 -21.51 18.77 25.66
CA ASN A 571 -21.00 19.13 26.98
C ASN A 571 -19.54 18.68 27.21
N SER A 572 -18.56 19.40 26.66
CA SER A 572 -17.12 19.21 26.95
C SER A 572 -16.76 19.25 28.44
N LEU A 573 -17.67 19.69 29.31
CA LEU A 573 -17.56 19.66 30.77
C LEU A 573 -17.71 18.24 31.36
N GLU A 574 -18.42 17.33 30.69
CA GLU A 574 -18.73 15.98 31.20
C GLU A 574 -17.53 15.02 31.17
N LEU A 575 -16.72 15.00 30.10
CA LEU A 575 -15.57 14.07 30.02
C LEU A 575 -14.47 14.40 31.05
N LYS A 576 -14.18 15.68 31.28
CA LYS A 576 -13.25 16.09 32.36
C LYS A 576 -13.74 15.64 33.73
N ASN A 577 -15.04 15.74 33.96
CA ASN A 577 -15.66 15.28 35.21
C ASN A 577 -15.64 13.75 35.32
N ILE A 578 -15.83 13.02 34.21
CA ILE A 578 -15.70 11.56 34.16
C ILE A 578 -14.27 11.14 34.51
N LEU A 579 -13.26 11.71 33.84
CA LEU A 579 -11.86 11.38 34.12
C LEU A 579 -11.46 11.75 35.55
N ALA A 580 -11.93 12.88 36.07
CA ALA A 580 -11.76 13.25 37.48
C ALA A 580 -12.42 12.23 38.42
N ILE A 581 -13.62 11.75 38.13
CA ILE A 581 -14.28 10.70 38.94
C ILE A 581 -13.50 9.39 38.87
N LEU A 582 -13.02 8.97 37.69
CA LEU A 582 -12.20 7.77 37.54
C LEU A 582 -10.90 7.87 38.35
N TYR A 583 -10.28 9.04 38.36
CA TYR A 583 -9.14 9.35 39.21
C TYR A 583 -9.51 9.22 40.70
N GLU A 584 -10.50 9.98 41.19
CA GLU A 584 -10.91 10.03 42.60
C GLU A 584 -11.42 8.68 43.14
N THR A 585 -12.03 7.86 42.29
CA THR A 585 -12.54 6.53 42.65
C THR A 585 -11.51 5.41 42.47
N GLY A 586 -10.27 5.75 42.12
CA GLY A 586 -9.16 4.81 42.00
C GLY A 586 -9.33 3.79 40.88
N ILE A 587 -10.05 4.12 39.80
CA ILE A 587 -10.31 3.19 38.70
C ILE A 587 -9.06 2.99 37.84
N PRO A 588 -8.54 1.76 37.69
CA PRO A 588 -7.38 1.48 36.85
C PRO A 588 -7.71 1.32 35.36
N LEU A 589 -8.92 0.94 34.99
CA LEU A 589 -9.27 0.63 33.59
C LEU A 589 -10.47 1.44 33.13
N SER A 590 -10.37 2.09 31.97
CA SER A 590 -11.55 2.60 31.28
C SER A 590 -11.35 2.53 29.77
N LEU A 591 -12.35 1.97 29.08
CA LEU A 591 -12.45 1.97 27.62
C LEU A 591 -13.65 2.84 27.24
N TRP A 592 -13.44 3.83 26.38
CA TRP A 592 -14.55 4.66 25.90
C TRP A 592 -14.42 5.00 24.42
N ILE A 593 -15.57 5.35 23.85
CA ILE A 593 -15.65 5.93 22.50
C ILE A 593 -15.71 7.44 22.63
N ARG A 594 -14.83 8.14 21.92
CA ARG A 594 -14.71 9.60 21.96
C ARG A 594 -15.96 10.29 21.46
N PRO A 595 -16.22 11.52 21.92
CA PRO A 595 -17.38 12.29 21.48
C PRO A 595 -17.38 12.63 19.99
N ASP A 596 -16.23 12.60 19.32
CA ASP A 596 -16.08 12.87 17.89
C ASP A 596 -16.47 11.70 16.98
N ALA A 597 -16.93 10.58 17.55
CA ALA A 597 -17.49 9.48 16.79
C ALA A 597 -18.69 9.92 15.94
N ASN A 598 -18.69 9.51 14.67
CA ASN A 598 -19.78 9.78 13.74
C ASN A 598 -21.12 9.27 14.32
N GLN A 599 -22.16 10.10 14.28
CA GLN A 599 -23.51 9.77 14.77
C GLN A 599 -24.13 8.55 14.06
N GLU A 600 -23.68 8.25 12.84
CA GLU A 600 -24.09 7.07 12.08
C GLU A 600 -23.38 5.77 12.53
N LEU A 601 -22.30 5.86 13.29
CA LEU A 601 -21.56 4.70 13.78
C LEU A 601 -22.32 4.07 14.96
N ASN A 602 -22.80 2.83 14.77
CA ASN A 602 -23.34 2.05 15.89
C ASN A 602 -22.20 1.62 16.83
N CYS A 603 -21.81 2.56 17.71
CA CYS A 603 -20.74 2.46 18.68
C CYS A 603 -20.87 1.21 19.57
N GLN A 604 -22.10 0.85 19.91
CA GLN A 604 -22.39 -0.28 20.79
C GLN A 604 -22.11 -1.63 20.09
N GLU A 605 -22.60 -1.81 18.86
CA GLU A 605 -22.37 -3.03 18.06
C GLU A 605 -20.90 -3.19 17.67
N LYS A 606 -20.20 -2.09 17.41
CA LYS A 606 -18.79 -2.11 17.00
C LYS A 606 -17.83 -2.37 18.17
N LEU A 607 -18.18 -1.96 19.39
CA LEU A 607 -17.34 -2.16 20.58
C LEU A 607 -17.46 -3.57 21.19
N ASP A 608 -18.61 -4.24 21.00
CA ASP A 608 -18.85 -5.57 21.57
C ASP A 608 -17.82 -6.64 21.08
N PRO A 609 -17.47 -6.72 19.78
CA PRO A 609 -16.42 -7.63 19.29
C PRO A 609 -15.02 -7.34 19.87
N ILE A 610 -14.67 -6.07 20.06
CA ILE A 610 -13.40 -5.67 20.67
C ILE A 610 -13.29 -6.21 22.10
N CYS A 611 -14.43 -6.34 22.80
CA CYS A 611 -14.49 -6.87 24.15
C CYS A 611 -14.49 -8.41 24.22
N GLN A 612 -14.45 -9.13 23.10
CA GLN A 612 -14.40 -10.60 23.08
C GLN A 612 -12.96 -11.12 23.16
N CYS A 613 -12.18 -10.59 24.09
CA CYS A 613 -10.77 -10.93 24.27
C CYS A 613 -10.41 -11.07 25.75
N PRO A 614 -9.30 -11.77 26.07
CA PRO A 614 -8.62 -11.59 27.35
C PRO A 614 -8.27 -10.11 27.55
N LEU A 615 -8.46 -9.59 28.75
CA LEU A 615 -8.29 -8.18 29.05
C LEU A 615 -6.87 -7.67 28.72
N GLU A 616 -5.83 -8.49 28.97
CA GLU A 616 -4.43 -8.19 28.61
C GLU A 616 -4.17 -7.96 27.12
N LYS A 617 -5.06 -8.43 26.23
CA LYS A 617 -4.95 -8.23 24.77
C LYS A 617 -5.59 -6.94 24.28
N LEU A 618 -6.28 -6.21 25.15
CA LEU A 618 -7.02 -5.01 24.78
C LEU A 618 -6.14 -3.89 24.17
N PRO A 619 -4.95 -3.56 24.71
CA PRO A 619 -4.08 -2.54 24.10
C PRO A 619 -3.65 -2.89 22.66
N GLU A 620 -3.23 -4.15 22.44
CA GLU A 620 -2.84 -4.68 21.14
C GLU A 620 -4.00 -4.62 20.13
N ILE A 621 -5.20 -5.03 20.55
CA ILE A 621 -6.40 -4.99 19.71
C ILE A 621 -6.74 -3.54 19.33
N ILE A 622 -6.67 -2.58 20.25
CA ILE A 622 -6.97 -1.17 19.96
C ILE A 622 -5.97 -0.59 18.95
N LYS A 623 -4.67 -0.90 19.08
CA LYS A 623 -3.67 -0.51 18.07
C LYS A 623 -4.03 -1.05 16.69
N ASN A 624 -4.41 -2.32 16.60
CA ASN A 624 -4.81 -2.95 15.34
C ASN A 624 -6.08 -2.31 14.76
N GLN A 625 -7.06 -1.96 15.61
CA GLN A 625 -8.27 -1.23 15.19
C GLN A 625 -7.93 0.17 14.66
N ARG A 626 -7.01 0.91 15.29
CA ARG A 626 -6.51 2.21 14.81
C ARG A 626 -5.79 2.08 13.47
N SER A 627 -4.96 1.05 13.33
CA SER A 627 -4.24 0.76 12.09
C SER A 627 -5.20 0.46 10.93
N ALA A 628 -6.27 -0.29 11.20
CA ALA A 628 -7.33 -0.56 10.23
C ALA A 628 -8.15 0.70 9.87
N ALA A 629 -8.40 1.57 10.87
CA ALA A 629 -9.20 2.79 10.73
C ALA A 629 -8.57 3.85 9.82
N TRP A 630 -7.25 3.79 9.60
CA TRP A 630 -6.52 4.75 8.79
C TRP A 630 -7.10 4.95 7.38
N LEU A 631 -7.73 3.93 6.80
CA LEU A 631 -8.27 3.95 5.43
C LEU A 631 -9.77 4.22 5.36
N GLU A 632 -10.42 4.39 6.52
CA GLU A 632 -11.87 4.43 6.64
C GLU A 632 -12.23 5.47 7.72
N ASP A 633 -12.63 6.67 7.29
CA ASP A 633 -12.99 7.77 8.19
C ASP A 633 -14.03 7.35 9.24
N ASN A 634 -14.99 6.51 8.85
CA ASN A 634 -16.08 6.02 9.70
C ASN A 634 -15.77 4.66 10.37
N HIS A 635 -14.53 4.46 10.83
CA HIS A 635 -14.11 3.25 11.52
C HIS A 635 -13.94 3.47 13.03
N ILE A 636 -14.38 2.50 13.84
CA ILE A 636 -14.37 2.62 15.31
C ILE A 636 -12.98 2.95 15.87
N GLY A 637 -11.91 2.43 15.25
CA GLY A 637 -10.53 2.66 15.66
C GLY A 637 -10.14 4.14 15.77
N ASN A 638 -10.74 5.05 14.99
CA ASN A 638 -10.48 6.49 15.08
C ASN A 638 -11.00 7.13 16.38
N HIS A 639 -11.89 6.43 17.09
CA HIS A 639 -12.64 6.96 18.22
C HIS A 639 -12.40 6.20 19.53
N LEU A 640 -11.46 5.25 19.56
CA LEU A 640 -11.19 4.43 20.76
C LEU A 640 -10.15 5.08 21.67
N SER A 641 -10.48 5.17 22.95
CA SER A 641 -9.56 5.59 24.01
C SER A 641 -9.47 4.55 25.12
N LEU A 642 -8.26 4.35 25.65
CA LEU A 642 -7.98 3.39 26.70
C LEU A 642 -7.16 4.04 27.82
N LEU A 643 -7.73 4.07 29.02
CA LEU A 643 -7.03 4.28 30.28
C LEU A 643 -6.64 2.91 30.83
N TRP A 644 -5.35 2.71 31.10
CA TRP A 644 -4.82 1.46 31.65
C TRP A 644 -3.73 1.77 32.68
N ASP A 645 -4.12 1.71 33.95
CA ASP A 645 -3.27 2.02 35.09
C ASP A 645 -2.85 0.78 35.86
N ASP A 646 -1.61 0.81 36.32
CA ASP A 646 -0.94 -0.25 37.07
C ASP A 646 0.12 0.34 37.99
N TYR A 647 -0.07 0.21 39.29
CA TYR A 647 0.78 0.79 40.32
C TYR A 647 2.21 0.24 40.38
N GLN A 648 2.49 -0.92 39.77
CA GLN A 648 3.87 -1.43 39.70
C GLN A 648 4.60 -1.04 38.42
N LEU A 649 3.93 -0.37 37.47
CA LEU A 649 4.54 0.13 36.24
C LEU A 649 4.54 1.65 36.27
N VAL A 650 5.53 2.21 36.98
CA VAL A 650 5.72 3.66 37.17
C VAL A 650 7.08 4.12 36.63
N PRO A 651 7.28 5.41 36.32
CA PRO A 651 8.56 5.92 35.84
C PRO A 651 9.72 5.68 36.82
N PRO A 652 10.97 5.59 36.34
CA PRO A 652 12.12 5.35 37.21
C PRO A 652 12.36 6.46 38.24
N ASN A 653 12.88 6.09 39.42
CA ASN A 653 13.25 7.00 40.52
C ASN A 653 12.11 7.80 41.16
N TYR A 654 10.85 7.44 40.89
CA TYR A 654 9.72 8.03 41.61
C TYR A 654 9.66 7.50 43.05
N PRO A 655 9.36 8.36 44.07
CA PRO A 655 9.16 7.91 45.44
C PRO A 655 8.12 6.79 45.47
N LEU A 656 8.50 5.67 46.06
CA LEU A 656 7.71 4.46 46.06
C LEU A 656 6.44 4.64 46.89
N LEU A 657 5.29 4.30 46.30
CA LEU A 657 4.09 3.89 47.03
C LEU A 657 4.43 2.59 47.78
N MET A 658 4.98 2.71 48.99
CA MET A 658 5.04 1.56 49.88
C MET A 658 3.62 1.31 50.42
N PRO A 659 3.05 0.10 50.29
CA PRO A 659 1.92 -0.29 51.13
C PRO A 659 2.32 -0.41 52.61
#